data_AF-A0A2V9HZR8-F1
#
_entry.id   AF-A0A2V9HZR8-F1
#
_cell.length_a   1.000
_cell.length_b   1.000
_cell.length_c   1.000
_cell.angle_alpha   90.00
_cell.angle_beta   90.00
_cell.angle_gamma   90.00
#
_symmetry.space_group_name_H-M   'P 1'
#
loop_
_entity.id
_entity.type
_entity.pdbx_description
1 polymer ?
#
loop_
_entity_poly.entity_id
_entity_poly.type
_entity_poly.pdbx_seq_one_letter_code
_entity_poly.pdbx_strand_id
1 'polypeptide(L)'
;MDEGDLAQQNLFDLGQHTLRFTPGSAGYRIENLRLRWDAEFGQQLSGPQVTRHNFSFPFSGKAWNSFSVGVAGSIRFTPENGAPADGAASGFGPRDEGGVSIGRFDPLTEGAATLVNTVPAICVFFKPRMSGHRYVKELQDRVVVTWDASEPWGNIQDFTWTKTINRFQAVLHKDGAIEMSYQQVAAKDAIVGIYPLISGGAEQPLATLTGQKNSSVAAHLDIRNLKLSVVDGLFLKVTFETVGPVLSEGDLGISGIAYRVYFGSHNPSAQSGDSVNAHVVWTIRGFVPRNRANASKSRYFAFGPGLSRRVKASGNTISIQGILPSALRGAKQIAVSADASAPGSDDPVARIPAGPVAFSGIRDPEVQLSSLKPQDGPFSLAYQAFHYYALPNPRDLTCSVIKSLGDKFDFLAYYSDFRVDNQEAGTPSDGPLGAVGGAVTGIGATQSGLGSYCTPGRFQWQFIQPVYSGSNQMQERPPQDAPVGTDHDITFYQQQLAEPSQDGKMPPYMYAISQIAHEMGHRWAAFVSARVGSETIPLGPTHWARGLQARVAFPYQRPTEASIMGGGVWQDNFDGTYTQLDDDYYVPSTGWSYLDLYLMGLISPAEVPDFFILRNLVPAGKDANEHSIFKADRTKVTIQDVIAAEGERLPGVDKSQRQFNTGMVIVVQHGVKPTSELIERTSGIRKQWINYFSVTTGRRASMTANPE
;
A
#
# COMPACT_ATOMS: atom_id res chain seq x y z
N MET A 1 -2.00 -19.85 13.02
CA MET A 1 -2.32 -18.62 13.78
C MET A 1 -3.11 -19.01 15.01
N ASP A 2 -3.00 -18.21 16.06
CA ASP A 2 -3.77 -18.37 17.28
C ASP A 2 -5.20 -17.86 17.07
N GLU A 3 -6.09 -18.21 17.98
CA GLU A 3 -7.49 -17.79 17.92
C GLU A 3 -7.57 -16.25 18.08
N GLY A 4 -8.24 -15.58 17.14
CA GLY A 4 -8.40 -14.12 17.15
C GLY A 4 -7.33 -13.32 16.40
N ASP A 5 -6.26 -13.96 15.89
CA ASP A 5 -5.21 -13.28 15.09
C ASP A 5 -5.75 -12.73 13.76
N LEU A 6 -6.69 -13.43 13.13
CA LEU A 6 -7.39 -12.96 11.94
C LEU A 6 -8.76 -12.40 12.31
N ALA A 7 -8.98 -11.12 12.01
CA ALA A 7 -10.33 -10.56 12.02
C ALA A 7 -11.22 -11.25 10.98
N GLN A 8 -12.54 -11.25 11.20
CA GLN A 8 -13.49 -11.84 10.25
C GLN A 8 -13.48 -11.10 8.90
N GLN A 9 -13.63 -11.86 7.82
CA GLN A 9 -13.92 -11.30 6.50
C GLN A 9 -15.39 -10.89 6.38
N ASN A 10 -15.67 -9.88 5.57
CA ASN A 10 -17.02 -9.44 5.22
C ASN A 10 -17.14 -9.43 3.69
N LEU A 11 -17.47 -10.57 3.09
CA LEU A 11 -17.50 -10.69 1.63
C LEU A 11 -18.80 -10.10 1.05
N PHE A 12 -18.70 -9.58 -0.17
CA PHE A 12 -19.81 -8.97 -0.89
C PHE A 12 -21.00 -9.92 -1.05
N ASP A 13 -22.16 -9.50 -0.52
CA ASP A 13 -23.39 -10.28 -0.43
C ASP A 13 -24.61 -9.59 -1.06
N LEU A 14 -24.41 -8.48 -1.79
CA LEU A 14 -25.49 -7.70 -2.42
C LEU A 14 -25.78 -8.08 -3.88
N GLY A 15 -25.21 -9.18 -4.39
CA GLY A 15 -25.47 -9.64 -5.75
C GLY A 15 -26.95 -9.99 -5.97
N GLN A 16 -27.55 -9.53 -7.08
CA GLN A 16 -29.00 -9.65 -7.37
C GLN A 16 -29.91 -8.80 -6.46
N HIS A 17 -29.35 -7.76 -5.84
CA HIS A 17 -30.10 -6.81 -5.02
C HIS A 17 -29.96 -5.36 -5.53
N THR A 18 -30.87 -4.51 -5.04
CA THR A 18 -30.82 -3.06 -5.21
C THR A 18 -30.89 -2.39 -3.85
N LEU A 19 -29.89 -1.59 -3.50
CA LEU A 19 -29.94 -0.70 -2.35
C LEU A 19 -30.64 0.59 -2.75
N ARG A 20 -31.69 0.99 -2.02
CA ARG A 20 -32.36 2.27 -2.22
C ARG A 20 -32.09 3.20 -1.03
N PHE A 21 -31.53 4.37 -1.32
CA PHE A 21 -31.32 5.46 -0.38
C PHE A 21 -32.39 6.52 -0.63
N THR A 22 -33.30 6.69 0.32
CA THR A 22 -34.38 7.69 0.25
C THR A 22 -34.03 8.88 1.15
N PRO A 23 -33.96 10.11 0.62
CA PRO A 23 -33.61 11.28 1.42
C PRO A 23 -34.69 11.58 2.47
N GLY A 24 -34.24 12.01 3.64
CA GLY A 24 -35.05 12.48 4.76
C GLY A 24 -34.45 13.74 5.39
N SER A 25 -35.01 14.21 6.51
CA SER A 25 -34.64 15.48 7.14
C SER A 25 -33.20 15.54 7.69
N ALA A 26 -32.57 14.39 7.94
CA ALA A 26 -31.24 14.30 8.57
C ALA A 26 -30.30 13.29 7.88
N GLY A 27 -30.53 12.98 6.60
CA GLY A 27 -29.76 11.99 5.84
C GLY A 27 -30.63 11.06 5.01
N TYR A 28 -30.22 9.80 4.85
CA TYR A 28 -30.88 8.81 4.01
C TYR A 28 -31.42 7.64 4.82
N ARG A 29 -32.62 7.17 4.49
CA ARG A 29 -33.10 5.83 4.87
C ARG A 29 -32.68 4.83 3.80
N ILE A 30 -32.27 3.64 4.20
CA ILE A 30 -31.70 2.63 3.29
C ILE A 30 -32.60 1.40 3.30
N GLU A 31 -32.88 0.86 2.12
CA GLU A 31 -33.66 -0.36 1.93
C GLU A 31 -32.91 -1.32 1.01
N ASN A 32 -32.87 -2.61 1.38
CA ASN A 32 -32.38 -3.68 0.51
C ASN A 32 -33.56 -4.33 -0.23
N LEU A 33 -33.62 -4.11 -1.55
CA LEU A 33 -34.70 -4.54 -2.43
C LEU A 33 -34.24 -5.65 -3.37
N ARG A 34 -35.19 -6.37 -3.97
CA ARG A 34 -34.90 -7.23 -5.13
C ARG A 34 -34.35 -6.39 -6.28
N LEU A 35 -33.48 -6.99 -7.10
CA LEU A 35 -32.84 -6.33 -8.25
C LEU A 35 -33.83 -5.53 -9.10
N ARG A 36 -33.53 -4.24 -9.27
CA ARG A 36 -34.10 -3.33 -10.25
C ARG A 36 -32.99 -2.93 -11.21
N TRP A 37 -33.19 -3.16 -12.50
CA TRP A 37 -32.13 -3.02 -13.50
C TRP A 37 -32.66 -2.32 -14.75
N ASP A 38 -31.92 -1.32 -15.25
CA ASP A 38 -32.19 -0.73 -16.56
C ASP A 38 -31.32 -1.43 -17.61
N ALA A 39 -31.96 -2.13 -18.55
CA ALA A 39 -31.24 -2.88 -19.59
C ALA A 39 -30.63 -1.98 -20.67
N GLU A 40 -31.04 -0.71 -20.77
CA GLU A 40 -30.55 0.24 -21.76
C GLU A 40 -29.50 1.16 -21.13
N PHE A 41 -28.22 0.89 -21.38
CA PHE A 41 -27.13 1.58 -20.68
C PHE A 41 -26.94 3.05 -21.10
N GLY A 42 -27.47 3.44 -22.26
CA GLY A 42 -27.26 4.76 -22.84
C GLY A 42 -25.88 4.91 -23.50
N GLN A 43 -25.31 6.11 -23.45
CA GLN A 43 -24.07 6.45 -24.13
C GLN A 43 -22.85 5.96 -23.33
N GLN A 44 -21.88 5.35 -24.01
CA GLN A 44 -20.59 5.03 -23.42
C GLN A 44 -19.78 6.31 -23.15
N LEU A 45 -19.19 6.42 -21.96
CA LEU A 45 -18.36 7.55 -21.56
C LEU A 45 -16.94 7.43 -22.13
N SER A 46 -16.48 8.48 -22.84
CA SER A 46 -15.09 8.63 -23.32
C SER A 46 -14.17 9.27 -22.27
N GLY A 47 -14.72 10.07 -21.36
CA GLY A 47 -14.01 10.70 -20.24
C GLY A 47 -14.79 10.57 -18.94
N PRO A 48 -14.23 11.04 -17.82
CA PRO A 48 -14.88 10.89 -16.52
C PRO A 48 -16.05 11.86 -16.31
N GLN A 49 -16.03 13.03 -16.95
CA GLN A 49 -17.00 14.10 -16.68
C GLN A 49 -18.35 13.84 -17.34
N VAL A 50 -19.40 14.16 -16.59
CA VAL A 50 -20.79 14.08 -17.02
C VAL A 50 -21.46 15.40 -16.68
N THR A 51 -21.77 16.20 -17.70
CA THR A 51 -22.57 17.44 -17.56
C THR A 51 -23.98 17.19 -18.07
N ARG A 52 -24.98 17.68 -17.33
CA ARG A 52 -26.40 17.46 -17.60
C ARG A 52 -27.13 18.78 -17.71
N HIS A 53 -27.96 18.90 -18.74
CA HIS A 53 -28.68 20.15 -19.03
C HIS A 53 -30.09 20.16 -18.45
N ASN A 54 -30.71 18.99 -18.27
CA ASN A 54 -32.11 18.88 -17.84
C ASN A 54 -32.28 18.20 -16.48
N PHE A 55 -31.18 17.90 -15.80
CA PHE A 55 -31.13 17.18 -14.54
C PHE A 55 -30.22 17.88 -13.54
N SER A 56 -30.69 18.03 -12.30
CA SER A 56 -29.93 18.54 -11.18
C SER A 56 -30.16 17.62 -9.98
N PHE A 57 -29.08 17.08 -9.43
CA PHE A 57 -29.12 16.09 -8.36
C PHE A 57 -28.84 16.74 -7.00
N PRO A 58 -29.77 16.72 -6.05
CA PRO A 58 -29.52 17.24 -4.71
C PRO A 58 -28.68 16.24 -3.90
N PHE A 59 -27.45 16.61 -3.55
CA PHE A 59 -26.54 15.79 -2.75
C PHE A 59 -25.54 16.64 -1.95
N SER A 60 -25.27 16.24 -0.71
CA SER A 60 -24.30 16.92 0.18
C SER A 60 -24.57 18.43 0.34
N GLY A 61 -25.84 18.81 0.46
CA GLY A 61 -26.26 20.20 0.66
C GLY A 61 -26.17 21.09 -0.58
N LYS A 62 -25.93 20.53 -1.77
CA LYS A 62 -25.85 21.25 -3.04
C LYS A 62 -26.66 20.55 -4.12
N ALA A 63 -27.01 21.27 -5.18
CA ALA A 63 -27.63 20.73 -6.37
C ALA A 63 -26.58 20.63 -7.48
N TRP A 64 -26.38 19.44 -8.03
CA TRP A 64 -25.30 19.13 -8.97
C TRP A 64 -25.87 18.88 -10.38
N ASN A 65 -25.47 19.72 -11.32
CA ASN A 65 -25.73 19.53 -12.75
C ASN A 65 -24.58 18.81 -13.48
N SER A 66 -23.45 18.63 -12.80
CA SER A 66 -22.32 17.84 -13.29
C SER A 66 -21.72 16.98 -12.18
N PHE A 67 -21.14 15.87 -12.59
CA PHE A 67 -20.40 14.95 -11.72
C PHE A 67 -19.38 14.17 -12.54
N SER A 68 -18.47 13.51 -11.84
CA SER A 68 -17.41 12.72 -12.43
C SER A 68 -17.62 11.24 -12.08
N VAL A 69 -17.50 10.36 -13.06
CA VAL A 69 -17.70 8.91 -12.91
C VAL A 69 -16.36 8.21 -13.00
N GLY A 70 -15.92 7.56 -11.93
CA GLY A 70 -14.70 6.77 -11.90
C GLY A 70 -14.84 5.41 -12.55
N VAL A 71 -13.78 4.91 -13.18
CA VAL A 71 -13.73 3.52 -13.71
C VAL A 71 -13.83 2.51 -12.57
N ALA A 72 -13.32 2.86 -11.40
CA ALA A 72 -13.27 2.01 -10.23
C ALA A 72 -14.60 1.88 -9.48
N GLY A 73 -15.73 2.30 -10.06
CA GLY A 73 -17.06 2.07 -9.47
C GLY A 73 -17.54 3.14 -8.48
N SER A 74 -17.08 4.39 -8.64
CA SER A 74 -17.50 5.52 -7.80
C SER A 74 -17.93 6.74 -8.63
N ILE A 75 -18.75 7.61 -8.03
CA ILE A 75 -19.14 8.92 -8.55
C ILE A 75 -18.62 9.99 -7.59
N ARG A 76 -18.04 11.05 -8.13
CA ARG A 76 -17.51 12.19 -7.37
C ARG A 76 -18.21 13.48 -7.80
N PHE A 77 -18.55 14.31 -6.81
CA PHE A 77 -19.19 15.60 -7.03
C PHE A 77 -18.22 16.74 -6.69
N THR A 78 -17.68 17.36 -7.73
CA THR A 78 -16.78 18.52 -7.63
C THR A 78 -17.27 19.64 -8.55
N PRO A 79 -17.04 20.92 -8.21
CA PRO A 79 -17.27 22.01 -9.15
C PRO A 79 -16.52 21.78 -10.46
N GLU A 80 -17.07 22.25 -11.59
CA GLU A 80 -16.36 22.20 -12.88
C GLU A 80 -14.97 22.84 -12.74
N ASN A 81 -13.91 22.10 -13.12
CA ASN A 81 -12.49 22.47 -12.96
C ASN A 81 -11.93 22.50 -11.52
N GLY A 82 -12.63 21.91 -10.54
CA GLY A 82 -12.08 21.74 -9.19
C GLY A 82 -10.86 20.80 -9.19
N ALA A 83 -9.77 21.24 -8.54
CA ALA A 83 -8.59 20.40 -8.30
C ALA A 83 -8.99 19.07 -7.62
N PRO A 84 -8.22 17.97 -7.82
CA PRO A 84 -8.36 16.78 -7.00
C PRO A 84 -8.34 17.16 -5.51
N ALA A 85 -9.21 16.55 -4.70
CA ALA A 85 -9.23 16.85 -3.27
C ALA A 85 -7.85 16.58 -2.66
N ASP A 86 -7.27 17.58 -1.99
CA ASP A 86 -6.03 17.43 -1.22
C ASP A 86 -6.23 16.35 -0.15
N GLY A 87 -5.72 15.13 -0.40
CA GLY A 87 -5.76 14.06 0.59
C GLY A 87 -5.47 12.64 0.13
N ALA A 88 -5.51 12.29 -1.16
CA ALA A 88 -5.52 10.88 -1.58
C ALA A 88 -4.46 10.49 -2.64
N ALA A 89 -3.23 11.00 -2.52
CA ALA A 89 -2.12 10.56 -3.37
C ALA A 89 -0.85 10.31 -2.54
N SER A 90 -0.66 9.05 -2.12
CA SER A 90 0.66 8.53 -1.79
C SER A 90 1.46 8.35 -3.08
N GLY A 91 2.25 9.35 -3.51
CA GLY A 91 3.41 9.23 -4.41
C GLY A 91 3.23 8.66 -5.83
N PHE A 92 2.12 7.99 -6.13
CA PHE A 92 1.71 7.43 -7.40
C PHE A 92 0.35 8.07 -7.68
N GLY A 93 0.20 8.73 -8.83
CA GLY A 93 -0.95 9.60 -9.15
C GLY A 93 -2.32 8.93 -9.03
N PRO A 94 -3.42 9.70 -9.14
CA PRO A 94 -4.77 9.15 -9.04
C PRO A 94 -4.98 8.07 -10.12
N ARG A 95 -5.10 6.80 -9.69
CA ARG A 95 -5.34 5.64 -10.57
C ARG A 95 -6.73 5.67 -11.24
N ASP A 96 -7.62 6.57 -10.82
CA ASP A 96 -8.94 6.78 -11.40
C ASP A 96 -9.29 8.28 -11.39
N GLU A 97 -9.01 8.97 -12.49
CA GLU A 97 -9.25 10.43 -12.64
C GLU A 97 -10.72 10.82 -12.43
N GLY A 98 -11.64 9.85 -12.56
CA GLY A 98 -13.07 10.10 -12.48
C GLY A 98 -13.70 9.90 -11.11
N GLY A 99 -13.07 9.11 -10.23
CA GLY A 99 -13.66 8.60 -9.00
C GLY A 99 -13.01 9.13 -7.72
N VAL A 100 -13.20 8.36 -6.64
CA VAL A 100 -12.42 8.49 -5.39
C VAL A 100 -11.20 7.55 -5.42
N SER A 101 -10.25 7.77 -4.52
CA SER A 101 -9.05 6.92 -4.37
C SER A 101 -8.71 6.67 -2.91
N ILE A 102 -8.05 5.54 -2.66
CA ILE A 102 -7.42 5.17 -1.37
C ILE A 102 -5.95 4.82 -1.63
N GLY A 103 -5.13 4.69 -0.58
CA GLY A 103 -3.73 4.29 -0.73
C GLY A 103 -3.60 2.90 -1.37
N ARG A 104 -2.57 2.65 -2.17
CA ARG A 104 -2.38 1.42 -2.96
C ARG A 104 -2.45 0.12 -2.15
N PHE A 105 -1.95 0.14 -0.92
CA PHE A 105 -1.92 -1.01 -0.02
C PHE A 105 -2.80 -0.79 1.21
N ASP A 106 -3.63 0.26 1.21
CA ASP A 106 -4.58 0.48 2.30
C ASP A 106 -5.64 -0.65 2.21
N PRO A 107 -5.90 -1.40 3.31
CA PRO A 107 -7.02 -2.34 3.39
C PRO A 107 -8.34 -1.62 3.07
N LEU A 108 -9.30 -2.28 2.42
CA LEU A 108 -10.57 -1.64 2.07
C LEU A 108 -11.34 -1.17 3.30
N THR A 109 -11.23 -1.91 4.40
CA THR A 109 -11.76 -1.53 5.72
C THR A 109 -11.27 -0.16 6.19
N GLU A 110 -9.97 0.08 6.12
CA GLU A 110 -9.37 1.35 6.52
C GLU A 110 -9.63 2.43 5.46
N GLY A 111 -9.46 2.08 4.18
CA GLY A 111 -9.68 2.96 3.04
C GLY A 111 -11.08 3.56 3.05
N ALA A 112 -12.12 2.78 3.34
CA ALA A 112 -13.51 3.25 3.41
C ALA A 112 -13.71 4.38 4.41
N ALA A 113 -13.08 4.27 5.59
CA ALA A 113 -13.15 5.30 6.61
C ALA A 113 -12.40 6.58 6.20
N THR A 114 -11.27 6.45 5.48
CA THR A 114 -10.47 7.61 5.05
C THR A 114 -11.16 8.48 4.00
N LEU A 115 -12.15 7.95 3.28
CA LEU A 115 -12.94 8.70 2.29
C LEU A 115 -13.88 9.73 2.94
N VAL A 116 -14.22 9.56 4.21
CA VAL A 116 -15.18 10.41 4.91
C VAL A 116 -14.70 11.86 4.96
N ASN A 117 -15.59 12.80 4.60
CA ASN A 117 -15.30 14.24 4.57
C ASN A 117 -14.14 14.68 3.67
N THR A 118 -13.81 13.89 2.64
CA THR A 118 -12.80 14.26 1.63
C THR A 118 -13.43 15.05 0.48
N VAL A 119 -14.39 14.42 -0.21
CA VAL A 119 -15.16 14.96 -1.33
C VAL A 119 -16.55 14.33 -1.29
N PRO A 120 -17.63 15.03 -1.67
CA PRO A 120 -18.91 14.37 -1.80
C PRO A 120 -18.83 13.28 -2.87
N ALA A 121 -19.13 12.04 -2.49
CA ALA A 121 -19.00 10.89 -3.37
C ALA A 121 -20.07 9.82 -3.12
N ILE A 122 -20.24 8.94 -4.11
CA ILE A 122 -21.03 7.72 -4.04
C ILE A 122 -20.15 6.57 -4.49
N CYS A 123 -19.90 5.61 -3.61
CA CYS A 123 -19.20 4.38 -3.92
C CYS A 123 -20.25 3.31 -4.24
N VAL A 124 -20.45 3.00 -5.52
CA VAL A 124 -21.48 2.05 -5.96
C VAL A 124 -20.96 0.62 -5.78
N PHE A 125 -19.74 0.39 -6.24
CA PHE A 125 -18.93 -0.80 -6.02
C PHE A 125 -17.47 -0.36 -6.17
N PHE A 126 -16.98 0.45 -5.22
CA PHE A 126 -15.66 1.03 -5.33
C PHE A 126 -14.58 -0.01 -5.01
N LYS A 127 -13.85 -0.45 -6.03
CA LYS A 127 -12.70 -1.35 -5.91
C LYS A 127 -11.53 -0.79 -6.71
N PRO A 128 -10.36 -0.52 -6.08
CA PRO A 128 -9.20 -0.02 -6.80
C PRO A 128 -8.71 -0.95 -7.92
N ARG A 129 -8.03 -0.37 -8.92
CA ARG A 129 -7.46 -1.06 -10.10
C ARG A 129 -8.47 -1.71 -11.05
N MET A 130 -9.77 -1.54 -10.85
CA MET A 130 -10.77 -2.01 -11.83
C MET A 130 -10.60 -1.28 -13.17
N SER A 131 -10.89 -2.00 -14.25
CA SER A 131 -10.87 -1.46 -15.62
C SER A 131 -12.14 -1.86 -16.37
N GLY A 132 -12.56 -1.08 -17.37
CA GLY A 132 -13.74 -1.41 -18.17
C GLY A 132 -14.49 -0.21 -18.72
N HIS A 133 -15.73 -0.44 -19.12
CA HIS A 133 -16.59 0.58 -19.73
C HIS A 133 -17.58 1.15 -18.71
N ARG A 134 -17.92 2.42 -18.94
CA ARG A 134 -18.94 3.15 -18.18
C ARG A 134 -19.93 3.71 -19.16
N TYR A 135 -21.20 3.74 -18.77
CA TYR A 135 -22.28 4.24 -19.59
C TYR A 135 -23.17 5.17 -18.79
N VAL A 136 -23.84 6.08 -19.49
CA VAL A 136 -24.75 7.04 -18.89
C VAL A 136 -26.00 7.23 -19.74
N LYS A 137 -27.15 7.24 -19.07
CA LYS A 137 -28.47 7.51 -19.65
C LYS A 137 -29.16 8.59 -18.84
N GLU A 138 -29.40 9.74 -19.46
CA GLU A 138 -30.19 10.83 -18.87
C GLU A 138 -31.65 10.69 -19.26
N LEU A 139 -32.53 10.69 -18.25
CA LEU A 139 -33.98 10.68 -18.37
C LEU A 139 -34.55 11.96 -17.74
N GLN A 140 -35.85 12.21 -17.93
CA GLN A 140 -36.49 13.40 -17.40
C GLN A 140 -36.46 13.48 -15.87
N ASP A 141 -36.51 12.35 -15.16
CA ASP A 141 -36.62 12.26 -13.70
C ASP A 141 -35.35 11.74 -13.02
N ARG A 142 -34.41 11.16 -13.79
CA ARG A 142 -33.24 10.47 -13.25
C ARG A 142 -32.07 10.37 -14.23
N VAL A 143 -30.90 10.03 -13.71
CA VAL A 143 -29.73 9.61 -14.50
C VAL A 143 -29.33 8.21 -14.07
N VAL A 144 -29.11 7.33 -15.05
CA VAL A 144 -28.58 5.98 -14.82
C VAL A 144 -27.11 5.95 -15.23
N VAL A 145 -26.24 5.46 -14.36
CA VAL A 145 -24.83 5.21 -14.62
C VAL A 145 -24.60 3.71 -14.50
N THR A 146 -24.01 3.09 -15.53
CA THR A 146 -23.73 1.65 -15.57
C THR A 146 -22.23 1.41 -15.70
N TRP A 147 -21.70 0.46 -14.93
CA TRP A 147 -20.35 -0.06 -15.08
C TRP A 147 -20.41 -1.46 -15.65
N ASP A 148 -19.52 -1.76 -16.59
CA ASP A 148 -19.15 -3.11 -17.01
C ASP A 148 -17.64 -3.23 -16.87
N ALA A 149 -17.22 -3.74 -15.71
CA ALA A 149 -15.85 -3.66 -15.24
C ALA A 149 -15.27 -5.04 -14.90
N SER A 150 -13.95 -5.13 -14.96
CA SER A 150 -13.16 -6.30 -14.59
C SER A 150 -12.18 -5.94 -13.50
N GLU A 151 -11.93 -6.92 -12.63
CA GLU A 151 -10.72 -6.91 -11.79
C GLU A 151 -9.47 -6.98 -12.68
N PRO A 152 -8.30 -6.54 -12.17
CA PRO A 152 -7.02 -6.82 -12.80
C PRO A 152 -6.84 -8.32 -13.07
N TRP A 153 -6.20 -8.65 -14.20
CA TRP A 153 -5.97 -10.02 -14.62
C TRP A 153 -4.63 -10.16 -15.36
N GLY A 154 -4.06 -11.37 -15.29
CA GLY A 154 -2.87 -11.79 -16.02
C GLY A 154 -1.53 -11.40 -15.40
N ASN A 155 -1.46 -10.25 -14.72
CA ASN A 155 -0.21 -9.72 -14.19
C ASN A 155 0.26 -10.42 -12.90
N ILE A 156 1.53 -10.23 -12.51
CA ILE A 156 2.12 -10.77 -11.26
C ILE A 156 1.34 -10.34 -10.01
N GLN A 157 0.75 -9.16 -10.02
CA GLN A 157 0.02 -8.59 -8.87
C GLN A 157 -1.47 -8.98 -8.83
N ASP A 158 -1.92 -9.87 -9.71
CA ASP A 158 -3.34 -10.13 -9.92
C ASP A 158 -3.78 -11.50 -9.39
N PHE A 159 -5.07 -11.59 -9.05
CA PHE A 159 -5.66 -12.80 -8.48
C PHE A 159 -6.21 -13.76 -9.54
N THR A 160 -6.35 -13.31 -10.79
CA THR A 160 -7.00 -14.08 -11.86
C THR A 160 -6.24 -13.93 -13.18
N TRP A 161 -6.31 -14.95 -14.04
CA TRP A 161 -5.70 -14.91 -15.37
C TRP A 161 -6.60 -14.32 -16.45
N THR A 162 -7.91 -14.31 -16.22
CA THR A 162 -8.90 -13.94 -17.22
C THR A 162 -9.79 -12.83 -16.71
N LYS A 163 -10.27 -12.00 -17.62
CA LYS A 163 -11.21 -10.91 -17.34
C LYS A 163 -12.42 -11.41 -16.53
N THR A 164 -12.76 -10.70 -15.45
CA THR A 164 -13.95 -10.95 -14.65
C THR A 164 -15.09 -10.00 -15.04
N ILE A 165 -16.34 -10.36 -14.73
CA ILE A 165 -17.51 -9.53 -15.01
C ILE A 165 -18.05 -8.96 -13.71
N ASN A 166 -18.04 -7.64 -13.61
CA ASN A 166 -18.61 -6.85 -12.52
C ASN A 166 -19.48 -5.75 -13.13
N ARG A 167 -20.78 -6.03 -13.20
CA ARG A 167 -21.81 -5.20 -13.80
C ARG A 167 -22.80 -4.72 -12.75
N PHE A 168 -22.78 -3.41 -12.53
CA PHE A 168 -23.57 -2.73 -11.50
C PHE A 168 -24.00 -1.34 -11.99
N GLN A 169 -25.01 -0.77 -11.34
CA GLN A 169 -25.65 0.48 -11.71
C GLN A 169 -25.84 1.41 -10.52
N ALA A 170 -25.81 2.70 -10.79
CA ALA A 170 -26.38 3.72 -9.92
C ALA A 170 -27.47 4.49 -10.65
N VAL A 171 -28.60 4.73 -9.98
CA VAL A 171 -29.68 5.58 -10.46
C VAL A 171 -29.79 6.77 -9.52
N LEU A 172 -29.61 7.97 -10.07
CA LEU A 172 -29.72 9.24 -9.33
C LEU A 172 -31.03 9.92 -9.72
N HIS A 173 -31.95 10.06 -8.77
CA HIS A 173 -33.25 10.68 -9.01
C HIS A 173 -33.23 12.18 -8.69
N LYS A 174 -34.06 12.95 -9.40
CA LYS A 174 -34.20 14.41 -9.19
C LYS A 174 -34.63 14.80 -7.77
N ASP A 175 -35.33 13.92 -7.07
CA ASP A 175 -35.75 14.11 -5.68
C ASP A 175 -34.63 13.83 -4.66
N GLY A 176 -33.46 13.38 -5.12
CA GLY A 176 -32.32 13.02 -4.30
C GLY A 176 -32.24 11.53 -3.96
N ALA A 177 -33.21 10.70 -4.34
CA ALA A 177 -33.10 9.27 -4.13
C ALA A 177 -31.95 8.66 -4.96
N ILE A 178 -31.28 7.67 -4.38
CA ILE A 178 -30.20 6.92 -5.03
C ILE A 178 -30.57 5.43 -5.02
N GLU A 179 -30.48 4.75 -6.15
CA GLU A 179 -30.51 3.29 -6.20
C GLU A 179 -29.13 2.76 -6.63
N MET A 180 -28.65 1.70 -5.99
CA MET A 180 -27.43 0.96 -6.38
C MET A 180 -27.78 -0.49 -6.65
N SER A 181 -27.59 -0.97 -7.87
CA SER A 181 -28.03 -2.28 -8.33
C SER A 181 -26.87 -3.16 -8.79
N TYR A 182 -26.92 -4.45 -8.46
CA TYR A 182 -25.83 -5.39 -8.72
C TYR A 182 -26.31 -6.58 -9.54
N GLN A 183 -26.15 -6.53 -10.86
CA GLN A 183 -26.60 -7.60 -11.76
C GLN A 183 -25.64 -8.80 -11.71
N GLN A 184 -24.36 -8.60 -11.89
CA GLN A 184 -23.38 -9.68 -11.89
C GLN A 184 -22.10 -9.17 -11.29
N VAL A 185 -21.63 -9.75 -10.19
CA VAL A 185 -20.41 -9.28 -9.50
C VAL A 185 -19.57 -10.50 -9.15
N ALA A 186 -18.44 -10.64 -9.85
CA ALA A 186 -17.47 -11.70 -9.61
C ALA A 186 -16.61 -11.39 -8.38
N ALA A 187 -16.17 -10.13 -8.24
CA ALA A 187 -15.38 -9.64 -7.13
C ALA A 187 -16.12 -9.82 -5.79
N LYS A 188 -15.36 -10.07 -4.72
CA LYS A 188 -15.91 -10.34 -3.38
C LYS A 188 -15.66 -9.23 -2.37
N ASP A 189 -14.98 -8.17 -2.78
CA ASP A 189 -14.49 -7.10 -1.93
C ASP A 189 -14.60 -5.77 -2.67
N ALA A 190 -15.20 -4.78 -2.01
CA ALA A 190 -15.41 -3.42 -2.52
C ALA A 190 -15.93 -2.52 -1.39
N ILE A 191 -15.85 -1.21 -1.58
CA ILE A 191 -16.48 -0.22 -0.71
C ILE A 191 -17.82 0.18 -1.36
N VAL A 192 -18.90 0.09 -0.59
CA VAL A 192 -20.26 0.48 -1.02
C VAL A 192 -20.81 1.51 -0.06
N GLY A 193 -21.34 2.62 -0.55
CA GLY A 193 -21.96 3.62 0.31
C GLY A 193 -22.06 5.01 -0.29
N ILE A 194 -22.59 5.93 0.52
CA ILE A 194 -22.69 7.36 0.20
C ILE A 194 -21.81 8.15 1.15
N TYR A 195 -21.09 9.13 0.61
CA TYR A 195 -20.12 9.96 1.31
C TYR A 195 -20.43 11.46 1.12
N PRO A 196 -21.54 11.99 1.66
CA PRO A 196 -21.74 13.43 1.69
C PRO A 196 -20.75 14.12 2.65
N LEU A 197 -20.52 15.42 2.45
CA LEU A 197 -19.75 16.23 3.39
C LEU A 197 -20.61 16.58 4.61
N ILE A 198 -20.08 16.29 5.79
CA ILE A 198 -20.65 16.64 7.09
C ILE A 198 -19.83 17.81 7.66
N SER A 199 -20.45 18.97 7.86
CA SER A 199 -19.76 20.19 8.29
C SER A 199 -20.55 20.99 9.33
N GLY A 200 -21.07 20.31 10.35
CA GLY A 200 -21.75 20.99 11.46
C GLY A 200 -20.78 21.76 12.36
N GLY A 201 -19.52 21.29 12.45
CA GLY A 201 -18.49 21.85 13.32
C GLY A 201 -18.80 21.71 14.83
N ALA A 202 -19.82 20.93 15.20
CA ALA A 202 -20.25 20.79 16.58
C ALA A 202 -19.26 19.90 17.34
N GLU A 203 -18.42 20.51 18.16
CA GLU A 203 -17.43 19.82 18.99
C GLU A 203 -17.97 19.62 20.41
N GLN A 204 -18.06 18.36 20.85
CA GLN A 204 -18.47 17.96 22.19
C GLN A 204 -17.27 17.36 22.93
N PRO A 205 -16.78 17.98 24.00
CA PRO A 205 -15.68 17.42 24.79
C PRO A 205 -16.06 16.08 25.45
N LEU A 206 -15.17 15.10 25.37
CA LEU A 206 -15.30 13.81 26.07
C LEU A 206 -14.47 13.78 27.35
N ALA A 207 -13.19 14.12 27.26
CA ALA A 207 -12.26 14.06 28.39
C ALA A 207 -11.04 14.96 28.16
N THR A 208 -10.38 15.31 29.26
CA THR A 208 -9.03 15.87 29.29
C THR A 208 -8.21 15.04 30.26
N LEU A 209 -7.16 14.40 29.77
CA LEU A 209 -6.18 13.69 30.59
C LEU A 209 -4.94 14.57 30.76
N THR A 210 -4.45 14.72 31.99
CA THR A 210 -3.35 15.64 32.32
C THR A 210 -2.06 14.88 32.54
N GLY A 211 -0.99 15.31 31.87
CA GLY A 211 0.36 14.80 32.06
C GLY A 211 1.09 15.47 33.23
N GLN A 212 2.14 14.83 33.72
CA GLN A 212 3.06 15.47 34.67
C GLN A 212 4.09 16.28 33.89
N LYS A 213 4.21 17.58 34.22
CA LYS A 213 5.22 18.45 33.62
C LYS A 213 6.62 17.91 33.89
N ASN A 214 7.43 17.79 32.86
CA ASN A 214 8.83 17.39 32.97
C ASN A 214 9.75 18.46 32.38
N SER A 215 10.31 19.31 33.24
CA SER A 215 11.21 20.40 32.83
C SER A 215 12.51 19.95 32.14
N SER A 216 12.84 18.65 32.16
CA SER A 216 13.98 18.09 31.42
C SER A 216 13.68 17.74 29.96
N VAL A 217 12.41 17.76 29.57
CA VAL A 217 11.94 17.46 28.21
C VAL A 217 11.76 18.75 27.43
N ALA A 218 12.03 18.72 26.13
CA ALA A 218 11.78 19.87 25.27
C ALA A 218 10.30 20.28 25.34
N ALA A 219 10.01 21.58 25.50
CA ALA A 219 8.66 22.06 25.80
C ALA A 219 7.61 21.71 24.72
N HIS A 220 8.03 21.47 23.48
CA HIS A 220 7.18 21.02 22.38
C HIS A 220 6.86 19.52 22.44
N LEU A 221 7.57 18.72 23.24
CA LEU A 221 7.32 17.29 23.48
C LEU A 221 6.70 17.03 24.86
N ASP A 222 6.84 17.94 25.82
CA ASP A 222 6.25 17.82 27.15
C ASP A 222 4.72 18.00 27.07
N ILE A 223 3.98 16.89 27.05
CA ILE A 223 2.51 16.88 26.89
C ILE A 223 1.85 17.26 28.21
N ARG A 224 1.21 18.43 28.23
CA ARG A 224 0.44 18.93 29.37
C ARG A 224 -0.93 18.28 29.45
N ASN A 225 -1.69 18.28 28.34
CA ASN A 225 -3.02 17.71 28.29
C ASN A 225 -3.25 16.90 27.00
N LEU A 226 -3.99 15.81 27.11
CA LEU A 226 -4.61 15.13 25.98
C LEU A 226 -6.12 15.40 26.04
N LYS A 227 -6.64 16.11 25.05
CA LYS A 227 -8.06 16.43 24.94
C LYS A 227 -8.71 15.54 23.90
N LEU A 228 -9.82 14.90 24.28
CA LEU A 228 -10.65 14.10 23.40
C LEU A 228 -12.00 14.79 23.22
N SER A 229 -12.48 14.86 21.99
CA SER A 229 -13.79 15.42 21.65
C SER A 229 -14.44 14.66 20.48
N VAL A 230 -15.76 14.70 20.43
CA VAL A 230 -16.54 14.23 19.29
C VAL A 230 -16.90 15.43 18.42
N VAL A 231 -16.61 15.34 17.12
CA VAL A 231 -16.97 16.37 16.15
C VAL A 231 -18.10 15.84 15.27
N ASP A 232 -19.20 16.59 15.19
CA ASP A 232 -20.40 16.30 14.38
C ASP A 232 -21.04 14.94 14.65
N GLY A 233 -20.82 14.40 15.86
CA GLY A 233 -21.28 13.06 16.24
C GLY A 233 -20.62 11.92 15.45
N LEU A 234 -19.51 12.19 14.74
CA LEU A 234 -18.92 11.28 13.76
C LEU A 234 -17.43 11.07 13.96
N PHE A 235 -16.66 12.13 14.21
CA PHE A 235 -15.21 12.02 14.35
C PHE A 235 -14.80 12.05 15.81
N LEU A 236 -13.87 11.16 16.17
CA LEU A 236 -13.08 11.31 17.38
C LEU A 236 -11.90 12.22 17.05
N LYS A 237 -11.82 13.36 17.73
CA LYS A 237 -10.70 14.31 17.65
C LYS A 237 -9.83 14.17 18.88
N VAL A 238 -8.52 14.08 18.65
CA VAL A 238 -7.48 14.05 19.68
C VAL A 238 -6.60 15.27 19.52
N THR A 239 -6.43 16.03 20.60
CA THR A 239 -5.55 17.20 20.64
C THR A 239 -4.53 17.03 21.76
N PHE A 240 -3.25 17.01 21.39
CA PHE A 240 -2.13 17.10 22.31
C PHE A 240 -1.88 18.58 22.58
N GLU A 241 -1.92 18.98 23.84
CA GLU A 241 -1.52 20.30 24.31
C GLU A 241 -0.17 20.19 25.02
N THR A 242 0.85 20.85 24.50
CA THR A 242 2.23 20.82 24.99
C THR A 242 2.53 22.02 25.88
N VAL A 243 3.58 21.93 26.71
CA VAL A 243 3.97 23.04 27.61
C VAL A 243 4.41 24.28 26.82
N GLY A 244 5.09 24.10 25.70
CA GLY A 244 5.48 25.16 24.76
C GLY A 244 4.91 24.95 23.36
N PRO A 245 5.18 25.87 22.42
CA PRO A 245 4.68 25.76 21.05
C PRO A 245 5.17 24.49 20.35
N VAL A 246 4.29 23.81 19.62
CA VAL A 246 4.69 22.70 18.74
C VAL A 246 5.49 23.25 17.56
N LEU A 247 6.45 22.47 17.06
CA LEU A 247 7.26 22.89 15.92
C LEU A 247 6.36 23.05 14.69
N SER A 248 6.55 24.14 13.94
CA SER A 248 5.76 24.47 12.75
C SER A 248 6.26 23.72 11.51
N GLU A 249 5.36 23.37 10.58
CA GLU A 249 5.78 22.81 9.29
C GLU A 249 6.80 23.72 8.59
N GLY A 250 7.88 23.15 8.07
CA GLY A 250 9.07 23.86 7.60
C GLY A 250 10.24 23.87 8.59
N ASP A 251 10.01 23.56 9.87
CA ASP A 251 11.08 23.38 10.86
C ASP A 251 11.78 22.00 10.69
N LEU A 252 13.11 22.00 10.60
CA LEU A 252 13.90 20.77 10.45
C LEU A 252 13.91 19.91 11.72
N GLY A 253 13.67 20.52 12.89
CA GLY A 253 13.58 19.84 14.19
C GLY A 253 12.39 18.89 14.31
N ILE A 254 11.44 18.95 13.38
CA ILE A 254 10.33 18.00 13.25
C ILE A 254 10.85 16.59 12.90
N SER A 255 12.03 16.46 12.30
CA SER A 255 12.51 15.14 11.85
C SER A 255 12.59 14.13 13.00
N GLY A 256 11.75 13.09 12.93
CA GLY A 256 11.84 11.95 13.84
C GLY A 256 11.12 12.12 15.17
N ILE A 257 10.49 13.26 15.47
CA ILE A 257 9.58 13.36 16.64
C ILE A 257 8.27 12.62 16.36
N ALA A 258 7.63 12.12 17.42
CA ALA A 258 6.30 11.52 17.33
C ALA A 258 5.41 11.89 18.52
N TYR A 259 4.11 11.98 18.26
CA TYR A 259 3.05 12.00 19.28
C TYR A 259 2.14 10.80 19.05
N ARG A 260 1.89 10.02 20.09
CA ARG A 260 1.10 8.78 20.01
C ARG A 260 -0.03 8.81 21.02
N VAL A 261 -1.21 8.39 20.59
CA VAL A 261 -2.35 8.11 21.48
C VAL A 261 -2.75 6.65 21.31
N TYR A 262 -3.01 6.01 22.45
CA TYR A 262 -3.29 4.59 22.56
C TYR A 262 -4.70 4.40 23.12
N PHE A 263 -5.46 3.51 22.52
CA PHE A 263 -6.81 3.18 22.94
C PHE A 263 -6.93 1.69 23.29
N GLY A 264 -7.46 1.41 24.48
CA GLY A 264 -7.77 0.07 24.96
C GLY A 264 -9.27 -0.08 25.21
N SER A 265 -9.84 -1.24 24.89
CA SER A 265 -11.27 -1.55 25.04
C SER A 265 -11.63 -2.03 26.44
N HIS A 266 -10.64 -2.28 27.31
CA HIS A 266 -10.81 -2.76 28.66
C HIS A 266 -10.41 -1.71 29.70
N ASN A 267 -11.07 -1.72 30.86
CA ASN A 267 -10.69 -0.87 31.99
C ASN A 267 -9.27 -1.25 32.47
N PRO A 268 -8.38 -0.27 32.69
CA PRO A 268 -7.04 -0.57 33.17
C PRO A 268 -7.13 -1.21 34.56
N SER A 269 -6.58 -2.40 34.74
CA SER A 269 -6.34 -2.94 36.08
C SER A 269 -5.38 -1.99 36.80
N ALA A 270 -5.70 -1.59 38.04
CA ALA A 270 -4.98 -0.60 38.83
C ALA A 270 -3.52 -0.98 39.21
N GLN A 271 -2.94 -1.99 38.54
CA GLN A 271 -1.60 -2.52 38.79
C GLN A 271 -0.79 -2.64 37.50
N SER A 272 -0.39 -1.51 36.92
CA SER A 272 0.93 -1.34 36.29
C SER A 272 1.04 0.08 35.73
N GLY A 273 2.09 0.80 36.10
CA GLY A 273 2.40 2.14 35.59
C GLY A 273 2.88 2.18 34.13
N ASP A 274 2.59 1.17 33.31
CA ASP A 274 3.08 1.06 31.94
C ASP A 274 1.96 0.61 30.98
N SER A 275 1.81 1.38 29.89
CA SER A 275 1.11 1.12 28.62
C SER A 275 -0.25 0.41 28.68
N VAL A 276 -1.28 1.05 28.12
CA VAL A 276 -2.52 0.38 27.72
C VAL A 276 -2.17 -0.81 26.82
N ASN A 277 -2.77 -1.99 27.02
CA ASN A 277 -2.78 -3.04 26.00
C ASN A 277 -3.65 -2.54 24.83
N ALA A 278 -3.02 -1.75 23.98
CA ALA A 278 -3.70 -0.89 23.03
C ALA A 278 -4.16 -1.71 21.83
N HIS A 279 -5.45 -1.68 21.55
CA HIS A 279 -6.00 -2.27 20.33
C HIS A 279 -5.89 -1.31 19.14
N VAL A 280 -5.73 0.00 19.41
CA VAL A 280 -5.57 1.03 18.39
C VAL A 280 -4.50 2.02 18.84
N VAL A 281 -3.61 2.37 17.92
CA VAL A 281 -2.66 3.47 18.09
C VAL A 281 -2.82 4.46 16.93
N TRP A 282 -2.97 5.74 17.27
CA TRP A 282 -2.85 6.83 16.30
C TRP A 282 -1.55 7.56 16.54
N THR A 283 -0.79 7.75 15.46
CA THR A 283 0.53 8.36 15.50
C THR A 283 0.59 9.58 14.61
N ILE A 284 1.13 10.67 15.15
CA ILE A 284 1.60 11.83 14.40
C ILE A 284 3.11 11.72 14.36
N ARG A 285 3.71 11.72 13.16
CA ARG A 285 5.16 11.65 13.01
C ARG A 285 5.67 12.80 12.16
N GLY A 286 6.77 13.38 12.61
CA GLY A 286 7.46 14.41 11.89
C GLY A 286 8.41 13.85 10.83
N PHE A 287 8.34 14.39 9.62
CA PHE A 287 9.12 13.95 8.46
C PHE A 287 9.86 15.09 7.79
N VAL A 288 11.12 14.83 7.45
CA VAL A 288 11.95 15.68 6.59
C VAL A 288 12.39 14.84 5.39
N PRO A 289 11.97 15.17 4.15
CA PRO A 289 12.41 14.45 2.95
C PRO A 289 13.94 14.48 2.77
N ARG A 290 14.54 13.36 2.35
CA ARG A 290 16.01 13.23 2.22
C ARG A 290 16.62 13.87 0.97
N ASN A 291 15.87 14.28 -0.06
CA ASN A 291 16.45 14.78 -1.33
C ASN A 291 15.94 16.15 -1.82
N ARG A 292 16.91 16.99 -2.24
CA ARG A 292 16.82 18.39 -2.69
C ARG A 292 16.67 18.46 -4.22
N ALA A 293 15.49 18.84 -4.70
CA ALA A 293 15.28 19.44 -6.02
C ALA A 293 13.93 20.16 -6.11
N ASN A 294 12.91 19.67 -5.37
CA ASN A 294 11.61 20.32 -5.16
C ASN A 294 11.15 20.07 -3.71
N ALA A 295 11.84 20.66 -2.73
CA ALA A 295 11.61 20.39 -1.31
C ALA A 295 10.20 20.81 -0.89
N SER A 296 9.28 19.85 -0.77
CA SER A 296 8.16 20.02 0.15
C SER A 296 8.77 20.26 1.54
N LYS A 297 8.33 21.33 2.21
CA LYS A 297 8.73 21.67 3.58
C LYS A 297 8.57 20.46 4.51
N SER A 298 9.39 20.39 5.57
CA SER A 298 9.19 19.40 6.63
C SER A 298 7.75 19.48 7.14
N ARG A 299 7.15 18.32 7.43
CA ARG A 299 5.71 18.22 7.72
C ARG A 299 5.41 17.13 8.72
N TYR A 300 4.23 17.21 9.31
CA TYR A 300 3.67 16.08 10.05
C TYR A 300 2.84 15.21 9.12
N PHE A 301 2.81 13.92 9.41
CA PHE A 301 1.84 13.01 8.83
C PHE A 301 1.23 12.16 9.94
N ALA A 302 -0.06 11.87 9.81
CA ALA A 302 -0.80 11.06 10.75
C ALA A 302 -1.13 9.70 10.14
N PHE A 303 -1.03 8.64 10.93
CA PHE A 303 -1.43 7.30 10.54
C PHE A 303 -1.98 6.49 11.72
N GLY A 304 -2.81 5.51 11.40
CA GLY A 304 -3.50 4.64 12.34
C GLY A 304 -4.91 4.31 11.81
N PRO A 305 -5.54 3.24 12.31
CA PRO A 305 -6.83 2.78 11.80
C PRO A 305 -7.89 3.88 11.86
N GLY A 306 -8.64 4.11 10.78
CA GLY A 306 -9.74 5.09 10.72
C GLY A 306 -9.34 6.58 10.76
N LEU A 307 -8.03 6.89 10.78
CA LEU A 307 -7.52 8.25 10.97
C LEU A 307 -7.51 9.07 9.68
N SER A 308 -7.92 10.34 9.76
CA SER A 308 -7.63 11.30 8.69
C SER A 308 -6.15 11.65 8.70
N ARG A 309 -5.49 11.63 7.52
CA ARG A 309 -4.07 11.96 7.39
C ARG A 309 -3.73 13.43 7.71
N ARG A 310 -4.74 14.29 7.90
CA ARG A 310 -4.57 15.73 8.17
C ARG A 310 -4.18 15.98 9.62
N VAL A 311 -3.08 16.70 9.80
CA VAL A 311 -2.61 17.19 11.10
C VAL A 311 -2.86 18.69 11.18
N LYS A 312 -3.38 19.18 12.30
CA LYS A 312 -3.51 20.61 12.58
C LYS A 312 -2.61 20.97 13.75
N ALA A 313 -1.52 21.68 13.46
CA ALA A 313 -0.60 22.24 14.44
C ALA A 313 -0.83 23.75 14.56
N SER A 314 -1.00 24.25 15.79
CA SER A 314 -1.17 25.68 16.06
C SER A 314 -0.79 26.00 17.50
N GLY A 315 0.13 26.95 17.70
CA GLY A 315 0.61 27.34 19.02
C GLY A 315 1.13 26.12 19.78
N ASN A 316 0.56 25.84 20.95
CA ASN A 316 0.94 24.71 21.80
C ASN A 316 0.10 23.45 21.55
N THR A 317 -0.58 23.36 20.40
CA THR A 317 -1.48 22.24 20.13
C THR A 317 -1.18 21.57 18.81
N ILE A 318 -1.28 20.24 18.81
CA ILE A 318 -1.26 19.43 17.61
C ILE A 318 -2.42 18.44 17.68
N SER A 319 -3.23 18.38 16.61
CA SER A 319 -4.48 17.62 16.61
C SER A 319 -4.69 16.81 15.35
N ILE A 320 -5.39 15.70 15.54
CA ILE A 320 -5.80 14.73 14.53
C ILE A 320 -7.24 14.32 14.80
N GLN A 321 -7.93 13.82 13.77
CA GLN A 321 -9.29 13.31 13.91
C GLN A 321 -9.53 12.13 12.96
N GLY A 322 -10.39 11.20 13.37
CA GLY A 322 -10.71 10.01 12.59
C GLY A 322 -12.07 9.44 12.93
N ILE A 323 -12.51 8.47 12.13
CA ILE A 323 -13.65 7.61 12.45
C ILE A 323 -13.23 6.60 13.51
N LEU A 324 -14.18 6.21 14.36
CA LEU A 324 -13.93 5.21 15.38
C LEU A 324 -13.51 3.88 14.75
N PRO A 325 -12.32 3.34 15.08
CA PRO A 325 -11.88 2.05 14.60
C PRO A 325 -12.80 0.92 15.08
N SER A 326 -12.89 -0.15 14.30
CA SER A 326 -13.74 -1.31 14.60
C SER A 326 -13.50 -1.88 16.01
N ALA A 327 -12.25 -1.93 16.46
CA ALA A 327 -11.85 -2.42 17.78
C ALA A 327 -12.42 -1.61 18.96
N LEU A 328 -12.91 -0.39 18.74
CA LEU A 328 -13.50 0.48 19.78
C LEU A 328 -15.03 0.58 19.67
N ARG A 329 -15.64 -0.05 18.66
CA ARG A 329 -17.10 0.03 18.42
C ARG A 329 -17.88 -0.61 19.57
N GLY A 330 -18.96 0.05 19.97
CA GLY A 330 -19.84 -0.41 21.06
C GLY A 330 -19.27 -0.21 22.47
N ALA A 331 -18.01 0.24 22.62
CA ALA A 331 -17.42 0.53 23.91
C ALA A 331 -18.12 1.75 24.56
N LYS A 332 -18.58 1.59 25.80
CA LYS A 332 -19.13 2.71 26.62
C LYS A 332 -18.04 3.48 27.36
N GLN A 333 -16.89 2.84 27.55
CA GLN A 333 -15.73 3.38 28.23
C GLN A 333 -14.48 2.75 27.61
N ILE A 334 -13.45 3.55 27.42
CA ILE A 334 -12.16 3.11 26.87
C ILE A 334 -11.02 3.59 27.76
N ALA A 335 -9.91 2.85 27.77
CA ALA A 335 -8.67 3.31 28.36
C ALA A 335 -7.90 4.14 27.33
N VAL A 336 -7.44 5.33 27.71
CA VAL A 336 -6.67 6.20 26.82
C VAL A 336 -5.37 6.60 27.52
N SER A 337 -4.25 6.45 26.82
CA SER A 337 -2.95 7.01 27.21
C SER A 337 -2.32 7.73 26.02
N ALA A 338 -1.30 8.52 26.29
CA ALA A 338 -0.54 9.19 25.23
C ALA A 338 0.93 9.31 25.58
N ASP A 339 1.77 9.45 24.56
CA ASP A 339 3.17 9.78 24.73
C ASP A 339 3.71 10.66 23.60
N ALA A 340 4.90 11.21 23.83
CA ALA A 340 5.72 11.81 22.79
C ALA A 340 7.14 11.24 22.85
N SER A 341 7.77 11.05 21.69
CA SER A 341 9.16 10.62 21.57
C SER A 341 10.03 11.64 20.84
N ALA A 342 11.30 11.67 21.23
CA ALA A 342 12.32 12.54 20.63
C ALA A 342 12.94 11.89 19.38
N PRO A 343 13.68 12.65 18.54
CA PRO A 343 14.31 12.10 17.35
C PRO A 343 15.27 10.96 17.69
N GLY A 344 15.21 9.88 16.91
CA GLY A 344 16.16 8.76 17.01
C GLY A 344 15.87 7.74 18.11
N SER A 345 14.79 7.90 18.87
CA SER A 345 14.29 6.86 19.79
C SER A 345 12.77 6.74 19.72
N ASP A 346 12.27 5.51 19.82
CA ASP A 346 10.85 5.24 20.02
C ASP A 346 10.46 5.27 21.50
N ASP A 347 11.45 5.40 22.41
CA ASP A 347 11.21 5.53 23.84
C ASP A 347 10.52 6.88 24.13
N PRO A 348 9.41 6.86 24.89
CA PRO A 348 8.68 8.07 25.20
C PRO A 348 9.45 8.97 26.18
N VAL A 349 9.62 10.24 25.82
CA VAL A 349 10.19 11.28 26.68
C VAL A 349 9.15 11.98 27.55
N ALA A 350 7.88 11.96 27.11
CA ALA A 350 6.74 12.44 27.89
C ALA A 350 5.60 11.42 27.80
N ARG A 351 4.83 11.28 28.89
CA ARG A 351 3.73 10.33 28.98
C ARG A 351 2.52 10.94 29.69
N ILE A 352 1.33 10.59 29.22
CA ILE A 352 0.09 10.69 29.94
C ILE A 352 -0.33 9.27 30.33
N PRO A 353 -0.48 8.97 31.62
CA PRO A 353 -0.85 7.64 32.08
C PRO A 353 -2.25 7.26 31.58
N ALA A 354 -2.51 5.95 31.53
CA ALA A 354 -3.80 5.43 31.13
C ALA A 354 -4.92 5.95 32.03
N GLY A 355 -5.92 6.60 31.44
CA GLY A 355 -7.11 7.08 32.13
C GLY A 355 -8.38 6.54 31.48
N PRO A 356 -9.45 6.27 32.26
CA PRO A 356 -10.73 5.89 31.70
C PRO A 356 -11.42 7.09 31.05
N VAL A 357 -11.95 6.90 29.84
CA VAL A 357 -12.72 7.91 29.10
C VAL A 357 -14.09 7.34 28.81
N ALA A 358 -15.13 7.97 29.34
CA ALA A 358 -16.50 7.66 28.99
C ALA A 358 -16.73 8.02 27.52
N PHE A 359 -17.31 7.09 26.77
CA PHE A 359 -17.42 7.19 25.33
C PHE A 359 -18.90 7.31 24.96
N SER A 360 -19.31 8.49 24.48
CA SER A 360 -20.69 8.80 24.13
C SER A 360 -20.76 9.82 23.00
N GLY A 361 -21.91 9.89 22.33
CA GLY A 361 -22.18 10.93 21.32
C GLY A 361 -21.57 10.71 19.94
N ILE A 362 -20.80 9.64 19.73
CA ILE A 362 -20.26 9.26 18.41
C ILE A 362 -21.03 8.10 17.79
N ARG A 363 -21.30 8.17 16.49
CA ARG A 363 -21.99 7.14 15.70
C ARG A 363 -21.00 6.44 14.78
N ASP A 364 -21.21 5.15 14.59
CA ASP A 364 -20.50 4.39 13.56
C ASP A 364 -21.15 4.64 12.19
N PRO A 365 -20.42 5.20 11.22
CA PRO A 365 -20.93 5.37 9.87
C PRO A 365 -20.91 4.08 9.04
N GLU A 366 -20.22 3.04 9.49
CA GLU A 366 -20.24 1.74 8.83
C GLU A 366 -21.49 0.95 9.23
N VAL A 367 -22.17 0.36 8.24
CA VAL A 367 -23.45 -0.34 8.41
C VAL A 367 -23.44 -1.67 7.66
N GLN A 368 -24.30 -2.61 8.08
CA GLN A 368 -24.50 -3.87 7.36
C GLN A 368 -25.64 -3.71 6.34
N LEU A 369 -25.33 -3.26 5.13
CA LEU A 369 -26.29 -2.87 4.09
C LEU A 369 -27.26 -3.98 3.73
N SER A 370 -26.82 -5.24 3.75
CA SER A 370 -27.66 -6.39 3.41
C SER A 370 -28.76 -6.67 4.43
N SER A 371 -28.58 -6.26 5.69
CA SER A 371 -29.53 -6.50 6.79
C SER A 371 -30.29 -5.26 7.28
N LEU A 372 -30.00 -4.07 6.72
CA LEU A 372 -30.64 -2.83 7.14
C LEU A 372 -32.14 -2.82 6.89
N LYS A 373 -32.85 -2.18 7.81
CA LYS A 373 -34.28 -1.89 7.72
C LYS A 373 -34.50 -0.37 7.62
N PRO A 374 -35.61 0.09 7.01
CA PRO A 374 -35.88 1.52 6.85
C PRO A 374 -35.84 2.33 8.16
N GLN A 375 -36.18 1.70 9.30
CA GLN A 375 -36.19 2.32 10.63
C GLN A 375 -34.81 2.48 11.27
N ASP A 376 -33.77 1.83 10.73
CA ASP A 376 -32.41 1.91 11.31
C ASP A 376 -31.76 3.28 11.01
N GLY A 377 -32.25 3.98 9.99
CA GLY A 377 -31.87 5.35 9.65
C GLY A 377 -32.82 6.42 10.18
N PRO A 378 -32.65 7.70 9.78
CA PRO A 378 -31.79 8.15 8.68
C PRO A 378 -30.31 8.25 9.06
N PHE A 379 -29.45 7.98 8.08
CA PHE A 379 -27.99 8.08 8.18
C PHE A 379 -27.51 9.32 7.42
N SER A 380 -26.76 10.20 8.09
CA SER A 380 -26.10 11.33 7.42
C SER A 380 -24.96 10.88 6.52
N LEU A 381 -24.35 9.74 6.84
CA LEU A 381 -23.27 9.05 6.14
C LEU A 381 -23.49 7.55 6.38
N ALA A 382 -23.35 6.73 5.34
CA ALA A 382 -23.47 5.28 5.47
C ALA A 382 -22.62 4.58 4.42
N TYR A 383 -21.77 3.67 4.87
CA TYR A 383 -21.00 2.81 3.99
C TYR A 383 -20.83 1.41 4.59
N GLN A 384 -20.36 0.48 3.77
CA GLN A 384 -19.88 -0.82 4.17
C GLN A 384 -18.62 -1.14 3.38
N ALA A 385 -17.55 -1.53 4.06
CA ALA A 385 -16.43 -2.16 3.40
C ALA A 385 -16.69 -3.67 3.31
N PHE A 386 -16.66 -4.21 2.09
CA PHE A 386 -16.57 -5.63 1.86
C PHE A 386 -15.10 -5.99 1.63
N HIS A 387 -14.60 -6.96 2.37
CA HIS A 387 -13.18 -7.25 2.46
C HIS A 387 -12.90 -8.70 2.85
N TYR A 388 -11.70 -9.17 2.51
CA TYR A 388 -11.15 -10.44 2.98
C TYR A 388 -10.62 -10.32 4.42
N TYR A 389 -9.94 -11.33 4.94
CA TYR A 389 -9.37 -11.28 6.29
C TYR A 389 -8.44 -10.08 6.47
N ALA A 390 -8.46 -9.45 7.64
CA ALA A 390 -7.58 -8.32 7.91
C ALA A 390 -6.11 -8.67 7.66
N LEU A 391 -5.35 -7.68 7.20
CA LEU A 391 -3.92 -7.81 6.98
C LEU A 391 -3.23 -8.13 8.32
N PRO A 392 -2.52 -9.26 8.47
CA PRO A 392 -1.78 -9.53 9.70
C PRO A 392 -0.66 -8.50 9.85
N ASN A 393 -0.33 -8.12 11.09
CA ASN A 393 0.87 -7.33 11.34
C ASN A 393 2.10 -8.21 11.04
N PRO A 394 2.89 -7.87 10.02
CA PRO A 394 3.93 -8.78 9.57
C PRO A 394 5.05 -8.91 10.62
N ARG A 395 5.26 -7.91 11.48
CA ARG A 395 6.22 -8.02 12.60
C ARG A 395 5.85 -9.11 13.59
N ASP A 396 4.55 -9.28 13.85
CA ASP A 396 4.06 -10.32 14.76
C ASP A 396 4.24 -11.72 14.16
N LEU A 397 4.07 -11.85 12.83
CA LEU A 397 4.42 -13.07 12.09
C LEU A 397 5.92 -13.40 12.22
N THR A 398 6.80 -12.42 11.98
CA THR A 398 8.25 -12.62 12.17
C THR A 398 8.57 -13.02 13.60
N CYS A 399 8.06 -12.27 14.58
CA CYS A 399 8.31 -12.53 15.99
C CYS A 399 7.87 -13.95 16.39
N SER A 400 6.75 -14.43 15.85
CA SER A 400 6.27 -15.79 16.08
C SER A 400 7.25 -16.84 15.54
N VAL A 401 7.77 -16.64 14.33
CA VAL A 401 8.76 -17.53 13.72
C VAL A 401 10.08 -17.50 14.49
N ILE A 402 10.63 -16.31 14.76
CA ILE A 402 11.95 -16.15 15.40
C ILE A 402 11.93 -16.64 16.84
N LYS A 403 10.87 -16.36 17.62
CA LYS A 403 10.76 -16.89 19.00
C LYS A 403 10.65 -18.40 19.03
N SER A 404 9.99 -19.00 18.04
CA SER A 404 9.73 -20.45 18.02
C SER A 404 10.91 -21.25 17.47
N LEU A 405 11.59 -20.74 16.44
CA LEU A 405 12.62 -21.46 15.69
C LEU A 405 14.04 -20.88 15.86
N GLY A 406 14.15 -19.75 16.55
CA GLY A 406 15.39 -18.98 16.69
C GLY A 406 15.65 -18.02 15.54
N ASP A 407 16.62 -17.12 15.73
CA ASP A 407 17.09 -16.15 14.73
C ASP A 407 18.01 -16.82 13.69
N LYS A 408 17.44 -17.80 12.96
CA LYS A 408 18.14 -18.64 11.98
C LYS A 408 17.89 -18.23 10.53
N PHE A 409 16.96 -17.30 10.31
CA PHE A 409 16.51 -16.89 8.98
C PHE A 409 17.05 -15.49 8.67
N ASP A 410 17.56 -15.34 7.46
CA ASP A 410 17.89 -14.04 6.90
C ASP A 410 16.63 -13.38 6.32
N PHE A 411 15.73 -14.18 5.76
CA PHE A 411 14.53 -13.73 5.05
C PHE A 411 13.31 -14.57 5.40
N LEU A 412 12.11 -13.98 5.41
CA LEU A 412 10.84 -14.72 5.57
C LEU A 412 9.86 -14.38 4.44
N ALA A 413 9.46 -15.40 3.68
CA ALA A 413 8.43 -15.29 2.65
C ALA A 413 7.16 -16.02 3.12
N TYR A 414 6.04 -15.30 3.23
CA TYR A 414 4.77 -15.82 3.72
C TYR A 414 3.83 -16.23 2.58
N TYR A 415 3.14 -17.36 2.75
CA TYR A 415 2.14 -17.89 1.82
C TYR A 415 0.90 -18.38 2.58
N SER A 416 -0.28 -18.28 2.00
CA SER A 416 -1.54 -18.63 2.68
C SER A 416 -2.56 -19.32 1.80
N ASP A 417 -3.49 -20.06 2.43
CA ASP A 417 -4.67 -20.64 1.78
C ASP A 417 -5.89 -19.71 1.78
N PHE A 418 -5.73 -18.51 2.30
CA PHE A 418 -6.76 -17.50 2.36
C PHE A 418 -6.21 -16.17 1.84
N ARG A 419 -7.08 -15.36 1.24
CA ARG A 419 -6.78 -14.00 0.83
C ARG A 419 -6.89 -13.06 2.03
N VAL A 420 -6.04 -12.04 2.06
CA VAL A 420 -6.10 -10.91 3.01
C VAL A 420 -6.65 -9.67 2.32
N ASP A 421 -7.14 -8.69 3.09
CA ASP A 421 -7.67 -7.41 2.65
C ASP A 421 -6.55 -6.54 2.05
N ASN A 422 -6.21 -6.84 0.79
CA ASN A 422 -5.31 -6.06 -0.04
C ASN A 422 -5.84 -6.00 -1.48
N GLN A 423 -5.55 -4.87 -2.12
CA GLN A 423 -5.88 -4.56 -3.51
C GLN A 423 -5.01 -5.32 -4.52
N GLU A 424 -3.84 -5.81 -4.10
CA GLU A 424 -2.87 -6.48 -4.94
C GLU A 424 -2.51 -7.86 -4.34
N ALA A 425 -2.30 -8.85 -5.20
CA ALA A 425 -1.87 -10.19 -4.82
C ALA A 425 -0.37 -10.24 -4.49
N GLY A 426 0.41 -9.38 -5.16
CA GLY A 426 1.82 -9.16 -4.86
C GLY A 426 2.01 -8.53 -3.49
N THR A 427 3.25 -8.59 -2.98
CA THR A 427 3.55 -8.20 -1.59
C THR A 427 4.88 -7.47 -1.53
N PRO A 428 4.91 -6.20 -1.10
CA PRO A 428 6.17 -5.53 -0.89
C PRO A 428 6.85 -6.06 0.38
N SER A 429 7.85 -5.31 0.80
CA SER A 429 9.01 -5.79 1.52
C SER A 429 9.32 -4.86 2.67
N ASP A 430 9.52 -5.39 3.88
CA ASP A 430 10.07 -4.61 4.99
C ASP A 430 11.05 -5.40 5.85
N GLY A 431 11.88 -4.71 6.64
CA GLY A 431 12.82 -5.39 7.49
C GLY A 431 13.70 -4.47 8.30
N PRO A 432 14.38 -5.01 9.33
CA PRO A 432 15.29 -4.23 10.14
C PRO A 432 16.68 -4.08 9.52
N LEU A 433 16.93 -4.68 8.34
CA LEU A 433 18.22 -4.72 7.67
C LEU A 433 19.31 -5.32 8.57
N GLY A 434 18.98 -6.43 9.24
CA GLY A 434 19.88 -7.33 9.97
C GLY A 434 21.05 -7.82 9.11
N ALA A 435 22.08 -8.39 9.74
CA ALA A 435 23.17 -9.07 9.06
C ALA A 435 24.01 -9.94 10.01
N VAL A 436 24.62 -10.98 9.46
CA VAL A 436 25.62 -11.79 10.17
C VAL A 436 26.95 -11.04 10.22
N GLY A 437 27.51 -10.85 11.42
CA GLY A 437 28.84 -10.25 11.59
C GLY A 437 28.89 -8.73 11.64
N GLY A 438 27.73 -8.06 11.78
CA GLY A 438 27.62 -6.60 11.92
C GLY A 438 26.80 -5.95 10.82
N ALA A 439 26.50 -4.65 10.96
CA ALA A 439 25.68 -3.91 9.99
C ALA A 439 26.37 -3.82 8.61
N VAL A 440 25.56 -3.86 7.55
CA VAL A 440 26.01 -3.63 6.17
C VAL A 440 25.96 -2.13 5.87
N THR A 441 27.07 -1.54 5.44
CA THR A 441 27.20 -0.11 5.08
C THR A 441 27.55 0.07 3.61
N GLY A 442 27.52 1.32 3.11
CA GLY A 442 27.81 1.63 1.71
C GLY A 442 26.69 1.26 0.74
N ILE A 443 25.46 1.11 1.26
CA ILE A 443 24.26 0.69 0.50
C ILE A 443 23.13 1.75 0.51
N GLY A 444 23.42 2.99 0.94
CA GLY A 444 22.40 4.05 1.04
C GLY A 444 21.31 3.84 2.09
N ALA A 445 21.45 2.80 2.93
CA ALA A 445 20.51 2.42 3.98
C ALA A 445 21.24 2.04 5.28
N THR A 446 20.54 2.16 6.41
CA THR A 446 21.07 1.89 7.75
C THR A 446 20.21 0.86 8.48
N GLN A 447 20.86 -0.07 9.17
CA GLN A 447 20.19 -1.02 10.07
C GLN A 447 19.39 -0.28 11.15
N SER A 448 18.16 -0.72 11.39
CA SER A 448 17.29 -0.12 12.40
C SER A 448 16.19 -1.09 12.84
N GLY A 449 15.61 -0.88 14.02
CA GLY A 449 14.38 -1.59 14.40
C GLY A 449 14.50 -3.09 14.71
N LEU A 450 15.71 -3.65 14.91
CA LEU A 450 15.92 -5.09 15.20
C LEU A 450 14.97 -5.64 16.28
N GLY A 451 14.85 -4.93 17.42
CA GLY A 451 13.98 -5.34 18.53
C GLY A 451 12.51 -5.46 18.13
N SER A 452 12.03 -4.64 17.18
CA SER A 452 10.63 -4.68 16.71
C SER A 452 10.31 -5.90 15.85
N TYR A 453 11.33 -6.64 15.40
CA TYR A 453 11.19 -7.91 14.69
C TYR A 453 11.62 -9.09 15.56
N CYS A 454 11.83 -8.89 16.87
CA CYS A 454 12.29 -9.93 17.80
C CYS A 454 13.60 -10.61 17.39
N THR A 455 14.41 -9.96 16.55
CA THR A 455 15.71 -10.49 16.10
C THR A 455 16.85 -9.88 16.90
N PRO A 456 17.83 -10.68 17.36
CA PRO A 456 19.09 -10.18 17.89
C PRO A 456 20.03 -9.62 16.81
N GLY A 457 19.78 -9.84 15.52
CA GLY A 457 20.60 -9.21 14.49
C GLY A 457 20.64 -9.88 13.12
N ARG A 458 20.29 -11.16 12.98
CA ARG A 458 20.45 -11.88 11.70
C ARG A 458 19.37 -11.52 10.70
N PHE A 459 18.12 -11.51 11.15
CA PHE A 459 16.96 -11.35 10.28
C PHE A 459 16.98 -10.00 9.55
N GLN A 460 16.86 -10.04 8.24
CA GLN A 460 17.11 -8.90 7.38
C GLN A 460 15.82 -8.29 6.84
N TRP A 461 14.84 -9.13 6.48
CA TRP A 461 13.66 -8.74 5.72
C TRP A 461 12.55 -9.82 5.66
N GLN A 462 11.29 -9.41 5.48
CA GLN A 462 10.12 -10.25 5.20
C GLN A 462 9.15 -9.66 4.16
N PHE A 463 8.32 -10.52 3.57
CA PHE A 463 7.07 -10.06 2.95
C PHE A 463 6.18 -9.37 3.98
N ILE A 464 5.55 -8.25 3.62
CA ILE A 464 4.63 -7.54 4.54
C ILE A 464 3.26 -8.21 4.64
N GLN A 465 2.97 -9.17 3.77
CA GLN A 465 1.74 -9.94 3.75
C GLN A 465 1.92 -11.33 3.12
N PRO A 466 1.10 -12.32 3.50
CA PRO A 466 1.13 -13.62 2.84
C PRO A 466 0.58 -13.56 1.42
N VAL A 467 1.25 -14.25 0.50
CA VAL A 467 0.76 -14.44 -0.88
C VAL A 467 -0.25 -15.59 -0.89
N TYR A 468 -1.47 -15.28 -1.32
CA TYR A 468 -2.55 -16.27 -1.42
C TYR A 468 -2.24 -17.32 -2.48
N SER A 469 -2.39 -18.60 -2.14
CA SER A 469 -2.15 -19.75 -3.02
C SER A 469 -2.90 -19.64 -4.34
N GLY A 470 -4.11 -19.08 -4.35
CA GLY A 470 -4.91 -18.91 -5.58
C GLY A 470 -4.49 -17.74 -6.49
N SER A 471 -3.51 -16.91 -6.12
CA SER A 471 -3.06 -15.80 -6.97
C SER A 471 -2.27 -16.28 -8.19
N ASN A 472 -2.15 -15.42 -9.22
CA ASN A 472 -1.33 -15.73 -10.40
C ASN A 472 0.14 -15.98 -10.00
N GLN A 473 0.63 -15.25 -9.01
CA GLN A 473 2.01 -15.33 -8.54
C GLN A 473 2.39 -16.71 -7.99
N MET A 474 1.44 -17.41 -7.36
CA MET A 474 1.66 -18.72 -6.73
C MET A 474 1.54 -19.90 -7.70
N GLN A 475 1.02 -19.67 -8.90
CA GLN A 475 0.80 -20.73 -9.87
C GLN A 475 2.12 -21.17 -10.49
N GLU A 476 2.22 -22.48 -10.75
CA GLU A 476 3.39 -23.06 -11.40
C GLU A 476 3.62 -22.44 -12.78
N ARG A 477 2.56 -22.32 -13.57
CA ARG A 477 2.56 -21.74 -14.91
C ARG A 477 1.20 -21.08 -15.17
N PRO A 478 1.10 -20.14 -16.12
CA PRO A 478 -0.20 -19.69 -16.60
C PRO A 478 -1.05 -20.88 -17.09
N PRO A 479 -2.37 -20.86 -16.88
CA PRO A 479 -3.30 -21.79 -17.54
C PRO A 479 -3.10 -21.79 -19.06
N GLN A 480 -3.41 -22.91 -19.71
CA GLN A 480 -3.21 -23.06 -21.16
C GLN A 480 -4.03 -22.05 -21.98
N ASP A 481 -5.19 -21.64 -21.47
CA ASP A 481 -6.12 -20.67 -22.06
C ASP A 481 -5.90 -19.25 -21.53
N ALA A 482 -4.82 -19.00 -20.77
CA ALA A 482 -4.51 -17.67 -20.29
C ALA A 482 -4.28 -16.71 -21.48
N PRO A 483 -4.93 -15.55 -21.50
CA PRO A 483 -4.72 -14.54 -22.53
C PRO A 483 -3.26 -14.07 -22.57
N VAL A 484 -2.77 -13.83 -23.79
CA VAL A 484 -1.46 -13.19 -24.00
C VAL A 484 -1.60 -11.71 -23.60
N GLY A 485 -0.85 -11.34 -22.57
CA GLY A 485 -0.80 -9.98 -22.04
C GLY A 485 0.20 -9.10 -22.78
N THR A 486 0.67 -8.06 -22.11
CA THR A 486 1.72 -7.18 -22.66
C THR A 486 3.11 -7.70 -22.29
N ASP A 487 4.14 -7.00 -22.75
CA ASP A 487 5.55 -7.15 -22.31
C ASP A 487 5.79 -7.05 -20.79
N HIS A 488 4.77 -6.76 -19.99
CA HIS A 488 4.80 -6.77 -18.53
C HIS A 488 4.13 -8.03 -17.93
N ASP A 489 3.61 -8.92 -18.77
CA ASP A 489 2.93 -10.14 -18.35
C ASP A 489 3.72 -11.37 -18.80
N ILE A 490 3.81 -12.39 -17.94
CA ILE A 490 4.62 -13.57 -18.24
C ILE A 490 4.14 -14.34 -19.48
N THR A 491 2.85 -14.24 -19.83
CA THR A 491 2.27 -14.90 -21.00
C THR A 491 2.81 -14.34 -22.31
N PHE A 492 3.28 -13.08 -22.35
CA PHE A 492 3.97 -12.51 -23.51
C PHE A 492 5.29 -13.23 -23.81
N TYR A 493 5.98 -13.69 -22.77
CA TYR A 493 7.28 -14.37 -22.88
C TYR A 493 7.18 -15.89 -23.02
N GLN A 494 5.96 -16.44 -23.16
CA GLN A 494 5.74 -17.89 -23.12
C GLN A 494 6.58 -18.65 -24.15
N GLN A 495 6.63 -18.17 -25.40
CA GLN A 495 7.42 -18.81 -26.44
C GLN A 495 8.93 -18.67 -26.15
N GLN A 496 9.40 -17.44 -25.87
CA GLN A 496 10.82 -17.16 -25.60
C GLN A 496 11.37 -17.99 -24.44
N LEU A 497 10.57 -18.21 -23.38
CA LEU A 497 10.97 -18.98 -22.21
C LEU A 497 10.85 -20.49 -22.42
N ALA A 498 9.98 -20.95 -23.33
CA ALA A 498 9.81 -22.35 -23.65
C ALA A 498 10.93 -22.89 -24.56
N GLU A 499 11.42 -22.08 -25.50
CA GLU A 499 12.46 -22.48 -26.47
C GLU A 499 13.75 -23.04 -25.82
N PRO A 500 14.35 -22.42 -24.79
CA PRO A 500 15.56 -22.96 -24.17
C PRO A 500 15.28 -24.07 -23.13
N SER A 501 14.01 -24.34 -22.80
CA SER A 501 13.64 -25.31 -21.78
C SER A 501 13.70 -26.75 -22.30
N GLN A 502 14.07 -27.70 -21.43
CA GLN A 502 14.15 -29.12 -21.82
C GLN A 502 12.79 -29.76 -22.13
N ASP A 503 11.72 -29.28 -21.49
CA ASP A 503 10.36 -29.80 -21.65
C ASP A 503 9.52 -28.99 -22.67
N GLY A 504 10.12 -28.00 -23.33
CA GLY A 504 9.44 -27.11 -24.27
C GLY A 504 8.37 -26.25 -23.61
N LYS A 505 8.49 -25.98 -22.30
CA LYS A 505 7.55 -25.18 -21.51
C LYS A 505 8.30 -24.10 -20.74
N MET A 506 7.60 -23.00 -20.50
CA MET A 506 8.07 -21.96 -19.58
C MET A 506 8.54 -22.58 -18.25
N PRO A 507 9.65 -22.12 -17.66
CA PRO A 507 10.06 -22.57 -16.34
C PRO A 507 8.96 -22.34 -15.29
N PRO A 508 8.85 -23.22 -14.27
CA PRO A 508 7.82 -23.10 -13.27
C PRO A 508 8.08 -21.93 -12.31
N TYR A 509 7.00 -21.33 -11.80
CA TYR A 509 6.97 -20.31 -10.74
C TYR A 509 7.69 -18.99 -11.05
N MET A 510 7.80 -18.60 -12.33
CA MET A 510 8.50 -17.38 -12.75
C MET A 510 8.03 -16.11 -11.99
N TYR A 511 6.73 -15.94 -11.80
CA TYR A 511 6.20 -14.81 -11.02
C TYR A 511 6.60 -14.85 -9.54
N ALA A 512 6.57 -16.01 -8.89
CA ALA A 512 7.02 -16.11 -7.50
C ALA A 512 8.50 -15.75 -7.37
N ILE A 513 9.33 -16.21 -8.31
CA ILE A 513 10.77 -15.91 -8.34
C ILE A 513 11.02 -14.43 -8.57
N SER A 514 10.33 -13.82 -9.54
CA SER A 514 10.36 -12.36 -9.76
C SER A 514 10.11 -11.60 -8.46
N GLN A 515 9.04 -11.94 -7.74
CA GLN A 515 8.69 -11.25 -6.51
C GLN A 515 9.76 -11.42 -5.42
N ILE A 516 10.11 -12.66 -5.06
CA ILE A 516 11.07 -12.89 -3.96
C ILE A 516 12.42 -12.23 -4.28
N ALA A 517 12.89 -12.34 -5.53
CA ALA A 517 14.14 -11.77 -5.97
C ALA A 517 14.16 -10.23 -5.90
N HIS A 518 13.10 -9.59 -6.42
CA HIS A 518 12.92 -8.15 -6.38
C HIS A 518 12.84 -7.65 -4.93
N GLU A 519 11.98 -8.26 -4.14
CA GLU A 519 11.70 -7.85 -2.77
C GLU A 519 12.90 -8.05 -1.83
N MET A 520 13.66 -9.15 -2.03
CA MET A 520 14.92 -9.37 -1.32
C MET A 520 16.01 -8.39 -1.77
N GLY A 521 16.04 -8.00 -3.05
CA GLY A 521 17.06 -7.07 -3.56
C GLY A 521 17.02 -5.69 -2.89
N HIS A 522 15.83 -5.23 -2.45
CA HIS A 522 15.67 -4.04 -1.61
C HIS A 522 16.47 -4.09 -0.30
N ARG A 523 16.97 -5.25 0.12
CA ARG A 523 17.91 -5.34 1.25
C ARG A 523 19.20 -4.55 1.01
N TRP A 524 19.65 -4.43 -0.24
CA TRP A 524 20.95 -3.85 -0.59
C TRP A 524 20.91 -2.76 -1.66
N ALA A 525 19.97 -2.85 -2.59
CA ALA A 525 20.05 -2.13 -3.85
C ALA A 525 19.08 -0.94 -3.93
N ALA A 526 19.26 -0.09 -4.94
CA ALA A 526 18.35 0.98 -5.36
C ALA A 526 18.19 2.20 -4.41
N PHE A 527 19.01 2.30 -3.36
CA PHE A 527 19.02 3.46 -2.44
C PHE A 527 20.30 4.32 -2.50
N VAL A 528 21.23 3.98 -3.41
CA VAL A 528 22.54 4.66 -3.50
C VAL A 528 22.54 5.81 -4.51
N SER A 529 23.45 6.75 -4.29
CA SER A 529 23.80 7.83 -5.20
C SER A 529 25.21 7.65 -5.75
N ALA A 530 25.54 8.41 -6.79
CA ALA A 530 26.89 8.55 -7.31
C ALA A 530 27.33 10.02 -7.26
N ARG A 531 28.60 10.27 -6.91
CA ARG A 531 29.19 11.60 -6.91
C ARG A 531 30.04 11.81 -8.16
N VAL A 532 29.46 12.46 -9.17
CA VAL A 532 30.12 12.74 -10.45
C VAL A 532 30.57 14.20 -10.46
N GLY A 533 31.87 14.43 -10.27
CA GLY A 533 32.41 15.79 -10.08
C GLY A 533 31.85 16.46 -8.83
N SER A 534 31.17 17.60 -8.99
CA SER A 534 30.49 18.30 -7.89
C SER A 534 29.03 17.88 -7.70
N GLU A 535 28.47 17.07 -8.61
CA GLU A 535 27.06 16.65 -8.58
C GLU A 535 26.90 15.31 -7.84
N THR A 536 25.87 15.20 -6.99
CA THR A 536 25.41 13.92 -6.44
C THR A 536 24.13 13.50 -7.18
N ILE A 537 24.18 12.36 -7.85
CA ILE A 537 23.10 11.85 -8.69
C ILE A 537 22.51 10.61 -8.01
N PRO A 538 21.22 10.64 -7.60
CA PRO A 538 20.53 9.45 -7.13
C PRO A 538 20.41 8.43 -8.26
N LEU A 539 20.79 7.17 -8.00
CA LEU A 539 20.67 6.10 -9.00
C LEU A 539 19.32 5.38 -8.92
N GLY A 540 18.56 5.60 -7.85
CA GLY A 540 17.20 5.13 -7.61
C GLY A 540 16.69 5.69 -6.28
N PRO A 541 15.37 5.90 -6.08
CA PRO A 541 14.86 6.15 -4.74
C PRO A 541 14.28 4.88 -4.08
N THR A 542 13.95 3.85 -4.87
CA THR A 542 13.38 2.57 -4.42
C THR A 542 13.64 1.49 -5.47
N HIS A 543 13.50 1.82 -6.76
CA HIS A 543 14.02 1.00 -7.87
C HIS A 543 15.14 1.77 -8.57
N TRP A 544 16.00 1.06 -9.29
CA TRP A 544 16.95 1.72 -10.18
C TRP A 544 16.20 2.61 -11.17
N ALA A 545 16.71 3.84 -11.36
CA ALA A 545 16.12 4.78 -12.30
C ALA A 545 16.11 4.15 -13.69
N ARG A 546 14.99 4.25 -14.42
CA ARG A 546 14.82 3.65 -15.76
C ARG A 546 16.00 3.86 -16.72
N GLY A 547 16.60 5.05 -16.69
CA GLY A 547 17.75 5.40 -17.53
C GLY A 547 19.11 4.86 -17.06
N LEU A 548 19.18 4.21 -15.89
CA LEU A 548 20.41 3.61 -15.37
C LEU A 548 20.77 2.38 -16.21
N GLN A 549 22.02 2.30 -16.66
CA GLN A 549 22.57 1.08 -17.25
C GLN A 549 22.76 0.02 -16.16
N ALA A 550 21.79 -0.88 -16.03
CA ALA A 550 21.72 -1.89 -14.97
C ALA A 550 21.81 -3.32 -15.52
N ARG A 551 22.80 -3.56 -16.40
CA ARG A 551 22.98 -4.87 -17.06
C ARG A 551 23.29 -5.97 -16.03
N VAL A 552 22.56 -7.08 -16.14
CA VAL A 552 22.76 -8.28 -15.32
C VAL A 552 24.11 -8.92 -15.59
N ALA A 553 24.81 -9.30 -14.52
CA ALA A 553 26.12 -9.95 -14.61
C ALA A 553 26.00 -11.46 -14.92
N PHE A 554 24.99 -12.11 -14.35
CA PHE A 554 24.69 -13.54 -14.54
C PHE A 554 23.21 -13.68 -14.94
N PRO A 555 22.90 -13.61 -16.25
CA PRO A 555 21.51 -13.66 -16.71
C PRO A 555 20.82 -14.97 -16.36
N TYR A 556 19.53 -14.91 -16.03
CA TYR A 556 18.77 -16.07 -15.57
C TYR A 556 18.14 -16.86 -16.72
N GLN A 557 17.37 -16.20 -17.59
CA GLN A 557 16.61 -16.84 -18.67
C GLN A 557 16.95 -16.28 -20.04
N ARG A 558 17.23 -14.98 -20.12
CA ARG A 558 17.43 -14.25 -21.38
C ARG A 558 18.88 -13.81 -21.51
N PRO A 559 19.46 -13.75 -22.72
CA PRO A 559 20.87 -13.39 -22.91
C PRO A 559 21.17 -11.92 -22.54
N THR A 560 20.16 -11.07 -22.63
CA THR A 560 20.20 -9.67 -22.23
C THR A 560 19.09 -9.46 -21.21
N GLU A 561 19.48 -9.02 -20.02
CA GLU A 561 18.57 -8.72 -18.91
C GLU A 561 19.02 -7.43 -18.23
N ALA A 562 18.06 -6.56 -17.93
CA ALA A 562 18.14 -5.51 -16.94
C ALA A 562 17.93 -6.12 -15.54
N SER A 563 18.44 -5.42 -14.52
CA SER A 563 18.34 -5.88 -13.14
C SER A 563 16.90 -6.13 -12.73
N ILE A 564 16.69 -7.17 -11.92
CA ILE A 564 15.44 -7.40 -11.21
C ILE A 564 15.03 -6.19 -10.33
N MET A 565 15.96 -5.29 -10.01
CA MET A 565 15.72 -4.05 -9.27
C MET A 565 15.34 -2.85 -10.14
N GLY A 566 15.13 -3.06 -11.45
CA GLY A 566 14.81 -2.04 -12.45
C GLY A 566 16.04 -1.53 -13.21
N GLY A 567 15.95 -0.30 -13.72
CA GLY A 567 16.96 0.25 -14.64
C GLY A 567 16.76 -0.29 -16.05
N GLY A 568 17.77 -0.28 -16.90
CA GLY A 568 17.63 -0.83 -18.25
C GLY A 568 18.92 -1.34 -18.83
N VAL A 569 18.82 -2.02 -19.96
CA VAL A 569 19.96 -2.28 -20.83
C VAL A 569 19.86 -1.34 -22.03
N TRP A 570 20.78 -0.39 -22.08
CA TRP A 570 20.81 0.67 -23.08
C TRP A 570 21.96 0.48 -24.05
N GLN A 571 21.66 0.62 -25.33
CA GLN A 571 22.64 0.71 -26.40
C GLN A 571 22.76 2.16 -26.86
N ASP A 572 23.99 2.66 -26.96
CA ASP A 572 24.29 3.96 -27.57
C ASP A 572 24.28 3.81 -29.10
N ASN A 573 23.49 4.64 -29.79
CA ASN A 573 23.42 4.63 -31.25
C ASN A 573 24.48 5.55 -31.90
N PHE A 574 25.28 6.26 -31.08
CA PHE A 574 26.34 7.19 -31.47
C PHE A 574 25.86 8.42 -32.28
N ASP A 575 24.57 8.73 -32.21
CA ASP A 575 23.93 9.88 -32.86
C ASP A 575 23.14 10.77 -31.88
N GLY A 576 23.34 10.56 -30.57
CA GLY A 576 22.60 11.22 -29.50
C GLY A 576 21.28 10.53 -29.13
N THR A 577 21.00 9.36 -29.69
CA THR A 577 19.89 8.49 -29.30
C THR A 577 20.37 7.18 -28.66
N TYR A 578 19.48 6.55 -27.90
CA TYR A 578 19.75 5.31 -27.16
C TYR A 578 18.60 4.33 -27.34
N THR A 579 18.93 3.08 -27.63
CA THR A 579 17.96 1.99 -27.78
C THR A 579 17.85 1.21 -26.47
N GLN A 580 16.63 1.03 -25.95
CA GLN A 580 16.35 0.24 -24.74
C GLN A 580 16.19 -1.23 -25.13
N LEU A 581 17.19 -2.06 -24.87
CA LEU A 581 17.23 -3.49 -25.19
C LEU A 581 16.50 -4.36 -24.15
N ASP A 582 16.37 -3.88 -22.91
CA ASP A 582 15.54 -4.48 -21.86
C ASP A 582 15.13 -3.37 -20.88
N ASP A 583 13.93 -3.49 -20.31
CA ASP A 583 13.28 -2.41 -19.56
C ASP A 583 13.46 -2.49 -18.04
N ASP A 584 12.79 -1.60 -17.30
CA ASP A 584 12.86 -1.52 -15.84
C ASP A 584 11.84 -2.41 -15.13
N TYR A 585 11.19 -3.32 -15.85
CA TYR A 585 10.24 -4.26 -15.29
C TYR A 585 10.89 -5.61 -14.95
N TYR A 586 10.46 -6.20 -13.84
CA TYR A 586 11.10 -7.38 -13.23
C TYR A 586 10.39 -8.70 -13.57
N VAL A 587 9.61 -8.70 -14.66
CA VAL A 587 8.94 -9.87 -15.25
C VAL A 587 9.38 -9.99 -16.72
N PRO A 588 9.81 -11.18 -17.17
CA PRO A 588 10.02 -12.41 -16.39
C PRO A 588 11.13 -12.21 -15.35
N SER A 589 11.30 -13.15 -14.42
CA SER A 589 12.38 -13.05 -13.44
C SER A 589 13.73 -12.93 -14.15
N THR A 590 14.44 -11.83 -13.92
CA THR A 590 15.80 -11.53 -14.40
C THR A 590 16.83 -11.70 -13.29
N GLY A 591 18.12 -11.58 -13.57
CA GLY A 591 19.17 -11.58 -12.54
C GLY A 591 19.45 -10.21 -11.89
N TRP A 592 20.55 -10.14 -11.15
CA TRP A 592 21.05 -8.91 -10.52
C TRP A 592 22.18 -8.26 -11.36
N SER A 593 22.20 -6.92 -11.42
CA SER A 593 23.26 -6.17 -12.12
C SER A 593 24.61 -6.27 -11.41
N TYR A 594 25.67 -5.86 -12.11
CA TYR A 594 26.99 -5.69 -11.49
C TYR A 594 26.93 -4.76 -10.27
N LEU A 595 26.16 -3.67 -10.34
CA LEU A 595 25.99 -2.76 -9.21
C LEU A 595 25.28 -3.45 -8.04
N ASP A 596 24.22 -4.21 -8.31
CA ASP A 596 23.52 -4.98 -7.27
C ASP A 596 24.46 -5.97 -6.58
N LEU A 597 25.22 -6.77 -7.34
CA LEU A 597 26.13 -7.76 -6.79
C LEU A 597 27.27 -7.13 -5.99
N TYR A 598 27.71 -5.93 -6.36
CA TYR A 598 28.66 -5.16 -5.54
C TYR A 598 28.02 -4.77 -4.19
N LEU A 599 26.81 -4.23 -4.20
CA LEU A 599 26.10 -3.81 -2.98
C LEU A 599 25.73 -5.00 -2.08
N MET A 600 25.43 -6.15 -2.68
CA MET A 600 25.28 -7.44 -1.99
C MET A 600 26.60 -7.98 -1.43
N GLY A 601 27.75 -7.38 -1.77
CA GLY A 601 29.09 -7.80 -1.35
C GLY A 601 29.58 -9.07 -2.04
N LEU A 602 29.00 -9.42 -3.18
CA LEU A 602 29.30 -10.66 -3.91
C LEU A 602 30.40 -10.48 -4.97
N ILE A 603 30.67 -9.25 -5.40
CA ILE A 603 31.78 -8.91 -6.29
C ILE A 603 32.57 -7.71 -5.75
N SER A 604 33.84 -7.62 -6.14
CA SER A 604 34.72 -6.50 -5.80
C SER A 604 34.42 -5.26 -6.68
N PRO A 605 34.84 -4.04 -6.26
CA PRO A 605 34.74 -2.86 -7.13
C PRO A 605 35.40 -3.05 -8.50
N ALA A 606 36.50 -3.83 -8.58
CA ALA A 606 37.24 -4.07 -9.81
C ALA A 606 36.45 -4.91 -10.86
N GLU A 607 35.42 -5.64 -10.42
CA GLU A 607 34.57 -6.44 -11.30
C GLU A 607 33.38 -5.65 -11.84
N VAL A 608 33.14 -4.41 -11.36
CA VAL A 608 32.04 -3.56 -11.81
C VAL A 608 32.50 -2.76 -13.04
N PRO A 609 31.94 -3.00 -14.24
CA PRO A 609 32.27 -2.20 -15.41
C PRO A 609 31.82 -0.75 -15.24
N ASP A 610 32.48 0.16 -15.94
CA ASP A 610 31.95 1.52 -16.11
C ASP A 610 30.54 1.45 -16.72
N PHE A 611 29.65 2.29 -16.22
CA PHE A 611 28.27 2.37 -16.65
C PHE A 611 27.86 3.83 -16.88
N PHE A 612 26.57 4.08 -17.02
CA PHE A 612 26.03 5.41 -17.20
C PHE A 612 24.58 5.50 -16.75
N ILE A 613 24.11 6.73 -16.61
CA ILE A 613 22.69 7.03 -16.43
C ILE A 613 22.24 7.99 -17.53
N LEU A 614 21.11 7.66 -18.15
CA LEU A 614 20.39 8.50 -19.09
C LEU A 614 19.34 9.32 -18.32
N ARG A 615 19.38 10.64 -18.48
CA ARG A 615 18.41 11.58 -17.90
C ARG A 615 17.63 12.27 -19.01
N ASN A 616 16.47 12.83 -18.67
CA ASN A 616 15.63 13.57 -19.62
C ASN A 616 15.25 12.71 -20.85
N LEU A 617 14.83 11.46 -20.62
CA LEU A 617 14.42 10.51 -21.66
C LEU A 617 13.25 11.08 -22.47
N VAL A 618 13.44 11.25 -23.78
CA VAL A 618 12.40 11.67 -24.74
C VAL A 618 12.23 10.60 -25.81
N PRO A 619 11.02 10.01 -25.97
CA PRO A 619 10.78 9.01 -27.02
C PRO A 619 11.12 9.54 -28.41
N ALA A 620 11.85 8.73 -29.19
CA ALA A 620 12.35 9.08 -30.52
C ALA A 620 11.96 8.06 -31.62
N GLY A 621 11.30 6.96 -31.25
CA GLY A 621 10.81 5.94 -32.18
C GLY A 621 11.08 4.53 -31.67
N LYS A 622 11.20 3.59 -32.60
CA LYS A 622 11.59 2.20 -32.32
C LYS A 622 12.60 1.71 -33.35
N ASP A 623 13.41 0.71 -32.98
CA ASP A 623 14.30 0.02 -33.91
C ASP A 623 13.54 -1.04 -34.75
N ALA A 624 14.26 -1.77 -35.61
CA ALA A 624 13.68 -2.82 -36.44
C ALA A 624 13.15 -4.04 -35.65
N ASN A 625 13.55 -4.18 -34.38
CA ASN A 625 13.11 -5.24 -33.47
C ASN A 625 12.04 -4.73 -32.48
N GLU A 626 11.43 -3.57 -32.76
CA GLU A 626 10.41 -2.93 -31.92
C GLU A 626 10.91 -2.41 -30.55
N HIS A 627 12.23 -2.36 -30.33
CA HIS A 627 12.81 -1.77 -29.13
C HIS A 627 12.63 -0.25 -29.14
N SER A 628 12.28 0.32 -27.99
CA SER A 628 12.07 1.77 -27.87
C SER A 628 13.38 2.54 -27.96
N ILE A 629 13.38 3.63 -28.74
CA ILE A 629 14.52 4.54 -28.91
C ILE A 629 14.21 5.87 -28.22
N PHE A 630 15.20 6.45 -27.53
CA PHE A 630 15.08 7.70 -26.80
C PHE A 630 16.23 8.67 -27.11
N LYS A 631 15.96 9.97 -27.06
CA LYS A 631 16.98 11.01 -26.85
C LYS A 631 17.18 11.20 -25.34
N ALA A 632 18.41 11.43 -24.91
CA ALA A 632 18.72 11.58 -23.48
C ALA A 632 20.05 12.30 -23.23
N ASP A 633 20.20 12.83 -22.03
CA ASP A 633 21.48 13.30 -21.50
C ASP A 633 22.20 12.15 -20.81
N ARG A 634 23.38 11.77 -21.32
CA ARG A 634 24.18 10.69 -20.77
C ARG A 634 25.24 11.20 -19.80
N THR A 635 25.19 10.71 -18.57
CA THR A 635 26.27 10.88 -17.59
C THR A 635 27.00 9.56 -17.39
N LYS A 636 28.30 9.52 -17.65
CA LYS A 636 29.15 8.37 -17.28
C LYS A 636 29.22 8.26 -15.76
N VAL A 637 29.10 7.03 -15.25
CA VAL A 637 29.20 6.72 -13.82
C VAL A 637 30.12 5.51 -13.64
N THR A 638 30.89 5.52 -12.56
CA THR A 638 31.77 4.43 -12.15
C THR A 638 31.43 3.96 -10.75
N ILE A 639 31.94 2.80 -10.35
CA ILE A 639 31.79 2.34 -8.96
C ILE A 639 32.46 3.27 -7.96
N GLN A 640 33.53 3.97 -8.36
CA GLN A 640 34.22 4.93 -7.49
C GLN A 640 33.36 6.15 -7.19
N ASP A 641 32.51 6.57 -8.14
CA ASP A 641 31.56 7.66 -7.91
C ASP A 641 30.51 7.25 -6.85
N VAL A 642 30.08 5.99 -6.85
CA VAL A 642 29.18 5.44 -5.81
C VAL A 642 29.89 5.38 -4.46
N ILE A 643 31.11 4.85 -4.42
CA ILE A 643 31.92 4.79 -3.18
C ILE A 643 32.18 6.20 -2.63
N ALA A 644 32.40 7.19 -3.49
CA ALA A 644 32.60 8.58 -3.08
C ALA A 644 31.33 9.22 -2.48
N ALA A 645 30.15 8.72 -2.82
CA ALA A 645 28.88 9.17 -2.25
C ALA A 645 28.50 8.42 -0.96
N GLU A 646 28.65 7.10 -0.95
CA GLU A 646 28.07 6.21 0.08
C GLU A 646 29.11 5.64 1.06
N GLY A 647 30.40 5.76 0.73
CA GLY A 647 31.47 5.00 1.37
C GLY A 647 31.64 3.60 0.78
N GLU A 648 32.66 2.89 1.22
CA GLU A 648 32.87 1.50 0.79
C GLU A 648 31.74 0.59 1.30
N ARG A 649 31.34 -0.37 0.46
CA ARG A 649 30.49 -1.47 0.88
C ARG A 649 31.25 -2.31 1.92
N LEU A 650 30.81 -2.24 3.18
CA LEU A 650 31.30 -3.09 4.26
C LEU A 650 30.19 -4.02 4.80
N PRO A 651 30.50 -5.29 5.15
CA PRO A 651 31.79 -5.96 4.96
C PRO A 651 32.25 -6.01 3.48
N GLY A 652 33.54 -6.09 3.19
CA GLY A 652 33.99 -6.20 1.79
C GLY A 652 33.62 -7.55 1.17
N VAL A 653 33.93 -7.75 -0.12
CA VAL A 653 33.65 -9.01 -0.82
C VAL A 653 34.16 -10.23 -0.04
N ASP A 654 35.38 -10.20 0.49
CA ASP A 654 35.99 -11.34 1.19
C ASP A 654 35.35 -11.69 2.54
N LYS A 655 34.62 -10.75 3.15
CA LYS A 655 34.03 -10.89 4.49
C LYS A 655 32.51 -10.95 4.46
N SER A 656 31.92 -10.86 3.28
CA SER A 656 30.47 -10.85 3.11
C SER A 656 29.87 -12.22 3.36
N GLN A 657 28.65 -12.23 3.91
CA GLN A 657 27.85 -13.43 4.03
C GLN A 657 27.72 -14.13 2.67
N ARG A 658 27.97 -15.44 2.65
CA ARG A 658 27.85 -16.30 1.45
C ARG A 658 26.70 -17.29 1.54
N GLN A 659 26.24 -17.58 2.75
CA GLN A 659 25.21 -18.55 3.02
C GLN A 659 24.01 -17.82 3.61
N PHE A 660 22.90 -17.82 2.87
CA PHE A 660 21.65 -17.20 3.28
C PHE A 660 20.60 -18.27 3.55
N ASN A 661 19.62 -17.95 4.40
CA ASN A 661 18.51 -18.82 4.72
C ASN A 661 17.17 -18.07 4.62
N THR A 662 16.32 -18.50 3.69
CA THR A 662 14.95 -17.99 3.54
C THR A 662 13.95 -18.97 4.15
N GLY A 663 13.21 -18.55 5.17
CA GLY A 663 12.05 -19.28 5.65
C GLY A 663 10.87 -19.16 4.68
N MET A 664 10.40 -20.29 4.16
CA MET A 664 9.16 -20.38 3.37
C MET A 664 8.01 -20.71 4.32
N VAL A 665 7.31 -19.69 4.77
CA VAL A 665 6.34 -19.78 5.88
C VAL A 665 4.93 -19.97 5.34
N ILE A 666 4.29 -21.06 5.74
CA ILE A 666 2.89 -21.35 5.43
C ILE A 666 2.01 -20.84 6.56
N VAL A 667 1.08 -19.94 6.23
CA VAL A 667 0.15 -19.30 7.15
C VAL A 667 -1.25 -19.87 6.92
N VAL A 668 -1.84 -20.42 7.97
CA VAL A 668 -3.19 -21.01 7.95
C VAL A 668 -4.03 -20.47 9.09
N GLN A 669 -5.34 -20.46 8.87
CA GLN A 669 -6.32 -20.09 9.89
C GLN A 669 -6.20 -20.99 11.12
N HIS A 670 -6.62 -20.47 12.27
CA HIS A 670 -6.62 -21.24 13.51
C HIS A 670 -7.42 -22.54 13.35
N GLY A 671 -6.87 -23.66 13.84
CA GLY A 671 -7.49 -24.99 13.74
C GLY A 671 -7.50 -25.61 12.34
N VAL A 672 -7.03 -24.91 11.30
CA VAL A 672 -7.01 -25.40 9.92
C VAL A 672 -5.63 -25.97 9.58
N LYS A 673 -5.61 -27.11 8.88
CA LYS A 673 -4.38 -27.68 8.32
C LYS A 673 -4.10 -27.07 6.94
N PRO A 674 -2.82 -26.86 6.56
CA PRO A 674 -2.49 -26.39 5.22
C PRO A 674 -2.97 -27.36 4.14
N THR A 675 -3.46 -26.82 3.03
CA THR A 675 -3.88 -27.61 1.88
C THR A 675 -2.67 -28.25 1.19
N SER A 676 -2.91 -29.34 0.45
CA SER A 676 -1.87 -29.95 -0.39
C SER A 676 -1.37 -28.96 -1.44
N GLU A 677 -2.27 -28.18 -2.04
CA GLU A 677 -1.95 -27.16 -3.05
C GLU A 677 -0.99 -26.10 -2.52
N LEU A 678 -1.21 -25.56 -1.31
CA LEU A 678 -0.30 -24.60 -0.69
C LEU A 678 1.07 -25.21 -0.39
N ILE A 679 1.10 -26.44 0.14
CA ILE A 679 2.37 -27.14 0.44
C ILE A 679 3.16 -27.40 -0.85
N GLU A 680 2.49 -27.90 -1.90
CA GLU A 680 3.10 -28.22 -3.19
C GLU A 680 3.66 -26.98 -3.87
N ARG A 681 2.87 -25.90 -3.98
CA ARG A 681 3.31 -24.64 -4.57
C ARG A 681 4.45 -24.01 -3.80
N THR A 682 4.33 -23.90 -2.47
CA THR A 682 5.40 -23.36 -1.61
C THR A 682 6.68 -24.18 -1.74
N SER A 683 6.57 -25.51 -1.80
CA SER A 683 7.72 -26.40 -1.99
C SER A 683 8.35 -26.28 -3.38
N GLY A 684 7.54 -26.06 -4.42
CA GLY A 684 7.99 -25.79 -5.78
C GLY A 684 8.75 -24.47 -5.88
N ILE A 685 8.18 -23.39 -5.33
CA ILE A 685 8.79 -22.08 -5.23
C ILE A 685 10.11 -22.16 -4.45
N ARG A 686 10.12 -22.86 -3.30
CA ARG A 686 11.34 -23.10 -2.52
C ARG A 686 12.48 -23.67 -3.36
N LYS A 687 12.19 -24.70 -4.15
CA LYS A 687 13.20 -25.35 -5.02
C LYS A 687 13.72 -24.39 -6.08
N GLN A 688 12.81 -23.66 -6.74
CA GLN A 688 13.19 -22.69 -7.76
C GLN A 688 13.99 -21.52 -7.17
N TRP A 689 13.64 -21.05 -5.98
CA TRP A 689 14.34 -19.98 -5.28
C TRP A 689 15.80 -20.31 -4.98
N ILE A 690 16.05 -21.52 -4.46
CA ILE A 690 17.41 -22.00 -4.19
C ILE A 690 18.25 -22.05 -5.48
N ASN A 691 17.67 -22.56 -6.56
CA ASN A 691 18.35 -22.64 -7.85
C ASN A 691 18.61 -21.25 -8.44
N TYR A 692 17.57 -20.41 -8.51
CA TYR A 692 17.64 -19.04 -9.00
C TYR A 692 18.77 -18.26 -8.32
N PHE A 693 18.78 -18.24 -6.98
CA PHE A 693 19.77 -17.49 -6.20
C PHE A 693 21.21 -17.95 -6.51
N SER A 694 21.43 -19.25 -6.67
CA SER A 694 22.76 -19.76 -7.02
C SER A 694 23.19 -19.32 -8.42
N VAL A 695 22.28 -19.34 -9.40
CA VAL A 695 22.56 -18.94 -10.80
C VAL A 695 22.86 -17.45 -10.88
N THR A 696 21.96 -16.60 -10.36
CA THR A 696 22.03 -15.15 -10.55
C THR A 696 23.06 -14.44 -9.67
N THR A 697 23.65 -15.16 -8.71
CA THR A 697 24.85 -14.73 -7.97
C THR A 697 26.15 -15.28 -8.56
N GLY A 698 26.11 -15.97 -9.71
CA GLY A 698 27.28 -16.59 -10.32
C GLY A 698 27.91 -17.68 -9.43
N ARG A 699 27.09 -18.35 -8.62
CA ARG A 699 27.47 -19.37 -7.63
C ARG A 699 28.40 -18.86 -6.53
N ARG A 700 28.44 -17.55 -6.30
CA ARG A 700 29.26 -16.92 -5.25
C ARG A 700 28.59 -16.97 -3.89
N ALA A 701 27.27 -17.14 -3.86
CA ALA A 701 26.51 -17.33 -2.65
C ALA A 701 25.52 -18.50 -2.83
N SER A 702 25.05 -19.04 -1.72
CA SER A 702 24.09 -20.12 -1.66
C SER A 702 22.89 -19.73 -0.81
N MET A 703 21.72 -20.19 -1.22
CA MET A 703 20.48 -20.07 -0.46
C MET A 703 20.08 -21.42 0.10
N THR A 704 19.67 -21.43 1.35
CA THR A 704 18.98 -22.54 2.00
C THR A 704 17.56 -22.12 2.37
N ALA A 705 16.70 -23.09 2.57
CA ALA A 705 15.33 -22.85 3.05
C ALA A 705 14.89 -23.94 4.05
N ASN A 706 15.88 -24.51 4.73
CA ASN A 706 15.71 -25.49 5.80
C ASN A 706 16.38 -24.92 7.04
N PRO A 707 15.69 -24.84 8.18
CA PRO A 707 16.36 -24.57 9.44
C PRO A 707 17.14 -25.83 9.85
N GLU A 708 18.47 -25.80 9.76
CA GLU A 708 19.31 -26.67 10.59
C GLU A 708 19.29 -26.20 12.05
#